data_AF-A0A0J0UZH4-F1
#
_entry.id   AF-A0A0J0UZH4-F1
#
_cell.length_a   1.000
_cell.length_b   1.000
_cell.length_c   1.000
_cell.angle_alpha   90.00
_cell.angle_beta   90.00
_cell.angle_gamma   90.00
#
_symmetry.space_group_name_H-M   'P 1'
#
loop_
_entity.id
_entity.type
_entity.pdbx_description
1 polymer ?
#
loop_
_entity_poly.entity_id
_entity_poly.type
_entity_poly.pdbx_seq_one_letter_code
_entity_poly.pdbx_strand_id
1 'polypeptide(L)'
;MRSESGGNSMKQQMEASLERATIWLSAEQKATGEFPSYASSLLEAQDWQPDSVNFVTALTSIALDGVDLPEAKAMRDRAAQYVMDQREGAGLWRYWAKTAELHDYTPPDADDTACCSLAVGSSAGTANQRLLLANRDPQGRFYTWMLLRPEIRSLAYRWQLRSERSGAAQARRVELWENSEASPQDVDVTVNANVIRYLGPNLAPASAVEWVASVVEAGTEVEEDHWYRSRTSLYRSVAISARDGIERFASLRDLIISRILQDAASDGFRSDLELADALRVLRLFDAAPQDSANLADLLLERQLPEGCWERSICYYGGPQESFGWASEALSTATAIGALHGIDLGSFGVTPGRSVAEDLPESAPVPLAPLRKIVGIKDPEVALALARDGFVRLGVILTAEEVARGQEIFAEAVRRMNRPIGDAWFHTILIPEDDVREFITQELEVLLAPKIAAVIDQEQLELMRLDFSVKPPSTNNEPGPHQDYALVDEREATSFYAWIPLVDMNEFNGTLHVVPGSHRYTNMIRSFHVPSTFDEVLDSVRAAALRFDCLAGELILMVSGVIHFSPPNSSDEVRLAAHGMLAPSKIPLKFYFADDQTPVGKVEAYEADIDSYVNQLHQGRPAAEVEPIQILERPVQSMTPERFLAGLAATRDAKGSVASQPDL
;
A
#
# COMPACT_ATOMS: atom_id res chain seq x y z
N MET A 1 -0.45 30.05 31.19
CA MET A 1 -0.72 30.79 29.92
C MET A 1 0.45 30.72 28.91
N ARG A 2 1.32 29.68 28.92
CA ARG A 2 2.37 29.50 27.90
C ARG A 2 2.64 28.00 27.61
N SER A 3 1.61 27.22 27.29
CA SER A 3 1.80 25.79 26.93
C SER A 3 0.96 25.30 25.75
N GLU A 4 0.00 26.07 25.24
CA GLU A 4 -0.75 25.73 24.01
C GLU A 4 -0.11 26.30 22.72
N SER A 5 0.91 27.18 22.84
CA SER A 5 1.53 27.83 21.68
C SER A 5 2.69 27.04 21.04
N GLY A 6 3.16 25.95 21.65
CA GLY A 6 4.33 25.19 21.19
C GLY A 6 4.00 24.18 20.08
N GLY A 7 3.05 23.26 20.31
CA GLY A 7 2.68 22.24 19.33
C GLY A 7 2.05 22.80 18.04
N ASN A 8 1.32 23.91 18.15
CA ASN A 8 0.79 24.62 16.99
C ASN A 8 1.91 25.28 16.16
N SER A 9 3.04 25.63 16.80
CA SER A 9 4.21 26.22 16.14
C SER A 9 5.03 25.19 15.37
N MET A 10 5.25 23.99 15.91
CA MET A 10 6.04 22.96 15.25
C MET A 10 5.33 22.39 14.01
N LYS A 11 4.01 22.16 14.11
CA LYS A 11 3.20 21.76 12.95
C LYS A 11 3.23 22.79 11.83
N GLN A 12 3.03 24.07 12.16
CA GLN A 12 3.13 25.17 11.19
C GLN A 12 4.54 25.29 10.59
N GLN A 13 5.58 25.12 11.40
CA GLN A 13 6.97 25.11 10.95
C GLN A 13 7.24 23.96 9.98
N MET A 14 6.70 22.77 10.26
CA MET A 14 6.84 21.59 9.41
C MET A 14 6.06 21.75 8.09
N GLU A 15 4.82 22.24 8.12
CA GLU A 15 4.04 22.52 6.91
C GLU A 15 4.76 23.55 6.02
N ALA A 16 5.24 24.65 6.60
CA ALA A 16 6.01 25.65 5.87
C ALA A 16 7.36 25.10 5.36
N SER A 17 7.98 24.18 6.10
CA SER A 17 9.21 23.49 5.70
C SER A 17 8.96 22.58 4.49
N LEU A 18 7.92 21.77 4.53
CA LEU A 18 7.51 20.86 3.45
C LEU A 18 7.14 21.64 2.18
N GLU A 19 6.43 22.77 2.31
CA GLU A 19 6.10 23.62 1.17
C GLU A 19 7.37 24.15 0.48
N ARG A 20 8.30 24.75 1.23
CA ARG A 20 9.57 25.25 0.67
C ARG A 20 10.38 24.14 0.02
N ALA A 21 10.48 22.99 0.69
CA ALA A 21 11.22 21.84 0.20
C ALA A 21 10.64 21.30 -1.11
N THR A 22 9.32 21.21 -1.20
CA THR A 22 8.63 20.70 -2.39
C THR A 22 8.77 21.66 -3.57
N ILE A 23 8.63 22.97 -3.33
CA ILE A 23 8.86 24.00 -4.35
C ILE A 23 10.29 23.93 -4.88
N TRP A 24 11.27 23.88 -3.97
CA TRP A 24 12.68 23.82 -4.32
C TRP A 24 12.99 22.55 -5.13
N LEU A 25 12.57 21.37 -4.64
CA LEU A 25 12.86 20.09 -5.28
C LEU A 25 12.24 20.01 -6.68
N SER A 26 11.02 20.53 -6.85
CA SER A 26 10.36 20.58 -8.16
C SER A 26 11.07 21.50 -9.15
N ALA A 27 11.72 22.56 -8.67
CA ALA A 27 12.49 23.48 -9.51
C ALA A 27 13.83 22.86 -9.95
N GLU A 28 14.43 22.02 -9.11
CA GLU A 28 15.70 21.33 -9.39
C GLU A 28 15.55 20.10 -10.31
N GLN A 29 14.36 19.49 -10.37
CA GLN A 29 14.13 18.38 -11.30
C GLN A 29 14.28 18.85 -12.75
N LYS A 30 15.20 18.23 -13.49
CA LYS A 30 15.49 18.58 -14.88
C LYS A 30 14.26 18.33 -15.76
N ALA A 31 14.18 19.02 -16.90
CA ALA A 31 13.10 18.83 -17.88
C ALA A 31 12.98 17.39 -18.40
N THR A 32 14.07 16.62 -18.35
CA THR A 32 14.12 15.19 -18.68
C THR A 32 13.44 14.30 -17.65
N GLY A 33 13.15 14.80 -16.45
CA GLY A 33 12.67 14.03 -15.28
C GLY A 33 13.78 13.57 -14.33
N GLU A 34 15.05 13.74 -14.71
CA GLU A 34 16.22 13.41 -13.89
C GLU A 34 16.37 14.35 -12.69
N PHE A 35 16.78 13.81 -11.55
CA PHE A 35 17.20 14.60 -10.39
C PHE A 35 18.72 14.82 -10.39
N PRO A 36 19.21 16.02 -10.01
CA PRO A 36 20.63 16.31 -9.97
C PRO A 36 21.43 15.39 -9.03
N SER A 37 22.58 14.95 -9.52
CA SER A 37 23.61 14.25 -8.75
C SER A 37 24.97 14.85 -9.05
N TYR A 38 25.87 14.77 -8.07
CA TYR A 38 27.21 15.32 -8.15
C TYR A 38 28.21 14.28 -7.68
N ALA A 39 29.41 14.31 -8.25
CA ALA A 39 30.51 13.43 -7.93
C ALA A 39 31.73 14.26 -7.50
N SER A 40 32.51 13.77 -6.54
CA SER A 40 33.75 14.44 -6.13
C SER A 40 34.77 13.49 -5.52
N SER A 41 36.05 13.84 -5.69
CA SER A 41 37.13 13.27 -4.91
C SER A 41 37.05 13.77 -3.46
N LEU A 42 37.23 12.86 -2.51
CA LEU A 42 37.20 13.15 -1.08
C LEU A 42 38.61 13.18 -0.47
N LEU A 43 39.63 12.84 -1.26
CA LEU A 43 41.05 12.91 -0.86
C LEU A 43 41.63 14.33 -0.96
N GLU A 44 41.03 15.17 -1.80
CA GLU A 44 41.44 16.55 -2.03
C GLU A 44 40.34 17.52 -1.58
N ALA A 45 40.50 18.82 -1.85
CA ALA A 45 39.42 19.77 -1.66
C ALA A 45 38.22 19.37 -2.54
N GLN A 46 37.06 19.20 -1.92
CA GLN A 46 35.85 18.77 -2.61
C GLN A 46 35.49 19.76 -3.73
N ASP A 47 35.39 19.23 -4.95
CA ASP A 47 34.94 19.92 -6.15
C ASP A 47 33.79 19.11 -6.76
N TRP A 48 32.56 19.53 -6.50
CA TRP A 48 31.35 18.81 -6.88
C TRP A 48 31.04 19.00 -8.37
N GLN A 49 31.30 17.96 -9.15
CA GLN A 49 31.03 17.95 -10.59
C GLN A 49 29.68 17.29 -10.87
N PRO A 50 28.81 17.89 -11.70
CA PRO A 50 27.56 17.24 -12.10
C PRO A 50 27.84 15.88 -12.75
N ASP A 51 27.09 14.86 -12.31
CA ASP A 51 27.12 13.52 -12.90
C ASP A 51 25.67 13.06 -13.15
N SER A 52 25.48 12.12 -14.08
CA SER A 52 24.14 11.64 -14.47
C SER A 52 24.02 10.15 -14.20
N VAL A 53 23.43 9.82 -13.06
CA VAL A 53 23.32 8.46 -12.54
C VAL A 53 21.85 8.10 -12.33
N ASN A 54 21.46 6.93 -12.83
CA ASN A 54 20.06 6.47 -12.78
C ASN A 54 19.62 6.27 -11.32
N PHE A 55 20.57 5.78 -10.53
CA PHE A 55 20.39 5.43 -9.14
C PHE A 55 19.85 6.56 -8.27
N VAL A 56 20.45 7.76 -8.32
CA VAL A 56 20.00 8.92 -7.52
C VAL A 56 18.59 9.34 -7.91
N THR A 57 18.26 9.36 -9.20
CA THR A 57 16.90 9.69 -9.65
C THR A 57 15.89 8.65 -9.15
N ALA A 58 16.24 7.36 -9.19
CA ALA A 58 15.40 6.28 -8.67
C ALA A 58 15.18 6.41 -7.16
N LEU A 59 16.24 6.61 -6.37
CA LEU A 59 16.13 6.80 -4.92
C LEU A 59 15.31 8.03 -4.55
N THR A 60 15.49 9.15 -5.24
CA THR A 60 14.72 10.38 -5.00
C THR A 60 13.23 10.15 -5.29
N SER A 61 12.90 9.44 -6.37
CA SER A 61 11.51 9.05 -6.67
C SER A 61 10.91 8.14 -5.59
N ILE A 62 11.69 7.16 -5.12
CA ILE A 62 11.28 6.23 -4.06
C ILE A 62 11.09 6.97 -2.72
N ALA A 63 11.93 7.95 -2.40
CA ALA A 63 11.85 8.71 -1.16
C ALA A 63 10.54 9.53 -1.05
N LEU A 64 9.99 9.94 -2.19
CA LEU A 64 8.69 10.61 -2.29
C LEU A 64 7.50 9.62 -2.29
N ASP A 65 7.73 8.32 -2.23
CA ASP A 65 6.65 7.34 -2.21
C ASP A 65 5.83 7.40 -0.91
N GLY A 66 4.50 7.49 -1.07
CA GLY A 66 3.57 7.74 0.04
C GLY A 66 3.52 9.19 0.53
N VAL A 67 4.13 10.14 -0.19
CA VAL A 67 3.92 11.58 0.06
C VAL A 67 2.69 12.05 -0.70
N ASP A 68 1.63 12.40 0.03
CA ASP A 68 0.35 12.85 -0.53
C ASP A 68 0.37 14.36 -0.81
N LEU A 69 1.24 14.76 -1.73
CA LEU A 69 1.33 16.12 -2.26
C LEU A 69 1.29 16.05 -3.79
N PRO A 70 0.43 16.83 -4.48
CA PRO A 70 0.31 16.79 -5.95
C PRO A 70 1.63 17.01 -6.69
N GLU A 71 2.46 17.93 -6.21
CA GLU A 71 3.79 18.22 -6.75
C GLU A 71 4.75 17.05 -6.57
N ALA A 72 4.70 16.36 -5.43
CA ALA A 72 5.51 15.16 -5.19
C ALA A 72 5.13 14.04 -6.15
N LYS A 73 3.83 13.82 -6.39
CA LYS A 73 3.35 12.87 -7.39
C LYS A 73 3.82 13.23 -8.80
N ALA A 74 3.68 14.49 -9.22
CA ALA A 74 4.14 14.95 -10.53
C ALA A 74 5.66 14.78 -10.72
N MET A 75 6.45 15.04 -9.66
CA MET A 75 7.89 14.79 -9.68
C MET A 75 8.22 13.32 -9.86
N ARG A 76 7.54 12.44 -9.12
CA ARG A 76 7.70 10.98 -9.23
C ARG A 76 7.35 10.46 -10.60
N ASP A 77 6.24 10.90 -11.18
CA ASP A 77 5.81 10.45 -12.52
C ASP A 77 6.85 10.81 -13.58
N ARG A 78 7.41 12.03 -13.53
CA ARG A 78 8.52 12.44 -14.42
C ARG A 78 9.79 11.64 -14.18
N ALA A 79 10.15 11.38 -12.92
CA ALA A 79 11.33 10.60 -12.57
C ALA A 79 11.18 9.13 -13.00
N ALA A 80 10.01 8.53 -12.80
CA ALA A 80 9.70 7.18 -13.24
C ALA A 80 9.78 7.06 -14.77
N GLN A 81 9.26 8.04 -15.51
CA GLN A 81 9.40 8.07 -16.96
C GLN A 81 10.88 8.17 -17.38
N TYR A 82 11.65 9.07 -16.77
CA TYR A 82 13.10 9.15 -17.03
C TYR A 82 13.79 7.81 -16.79
N VAL A 83 13.62 7.20 -15.61
CA VAL A 83 14.25 5.93 -15.24
C VAL A 83 13.83 4.82 -16.20
N MET A 84 12.56 4.78 -16.60
CA MET A 84 12.06 3.81 -17.57
C MET A 84 12.74 3.94 -18.94
N ASP A 85 13.05 5.17 -19.38
CA ASP A 85 13.77 5.42 -20.63
C ASP A 85 15.24 4.95 -20.54
N GLN A 86 15.80 4.86 -19.34
CA GLN A 86 17.16 4.34 -19.08
C GLN A 86 17.22 2.80 -19.07
N ARG A 87 16.07 2.11 -19.10
CA ARG A 87 15.97 0.65 -19.02
C ARG A 87 16.64 -0.06 -20.19
N GLU A 88 17.40 -1.11 -19.90
CA GLU A 88 17.98 -2.04 -20.88
C GLU A 88 17.12 -3.31 -21.06
N GLY A 89 17.57 -4.21 -21.93
CA GLY A 89 16.89 -5.47 -22.19
C GLY A 89 16.57 -6.26 -20.92
N ALA A 90 15.37 -6.82 -20.87
CA ALA A 90 14.84 -7.59 -19.73
C ALA A 90 14.68 -6.82 -18.41
N GLY A 91 14.62 -5.49 -18.45
CA GLY A 91 14.40 -4.68 -17.25
C GLY A 91 15.65 -4.58 -16.39
N LEU A 92 16.81 -4.47 -17.02
CA LEU A 92 18.07 -4.22 -16.32
C LEU A 92 18.41 -2.73 -16.40
N TRP A 93 19.16 -2.27 -15.40
CA TRP A 93 19.71 -0.92 -15.36
C TRP A 93 21.20 -0.98 -15.02
N ARG A 94 21.90 0.05 -15.49
CA ARG A 94 23.28 0.35 -15.11
C ARG A 94 23.28 1.58 -14.23
N TYR A 95 24.36 1.72 -13.48
CA TYR A 95 24.67 2.89 -12.67
C TYR A 95 24.53 4.24 -13.43
N TRP A 96 25.26 4.44 -14.54
CA TRP A 96 25.19 5.69 -15.32
C TRP A 96 24.05 5.72 -16.35
N ALA A 97 23.50 6.90 -16.57
CA ALA A 97 22.49 7.16 -17.60
C ALA A 97 23.01 6.83 -19.01
N LYS A 98 22.12 6.46 -19.94
CA LYS A 98 22.46 6.13 -21.34
C LYS A 98 23.19 7.24 -22.09
N THR A 99 23.00 8.48 -21.67
CA THR A 99 23.62 9.67 -22.25
C THR A 99 24.99 9.99 -21.67
N ALA A 100 25.39 9.35 -20.56
CA ALA A 100 26.67 9.57 -19.93
C ALA A 100 27.79 8.86 -20.71
N GLU A 101 28.97 9.49 -20.78
CA GLU A 101 30.15 8.90 -21.42
C GLU A 101 30.57 7.59 -20.74
N LEU A 102 30.34 7.50 -19.43
CA LEU A 102 30.64 6.33 -18.59
C LEU A 102 29.51 5.29 -18.56
N HIS A 103 28.45 5.41 -19.37
CA HIS A 103 27.31 4.47 -19.36
C HIS A 103 27.73 2.99 -19.38
N ASP A 104 28.70 2.65 -20.23
CA ASP A 104 29.20 1.28 -20.39
C ASP A 104 30.38 0.93 -19.47
N TYR A 105 30.80 1.83 -18.58
CA TYR A 105 31.92 1.61 -17.66
C TYR A 105 31.60 0.49 -16.66
N THR A 106 30.40 0.50 -16.08
CA THR A 106 29.88 -0.59 -15.23
C THR A 106 28.99 -1.55 -16.02
N PRO A 107 28.95 -2.84 -15.64
CA PRO A 107 27.90 -3.75 -16.10
C PRO A 107 26.55 -3.33 -15.50
N PRO A 108 25.43 -3.90 -15.97
CA PRO A 108 24.20 -3.84 -15.21
C PRO A 108 24.44 -4.46 -13.83
N ASP A 109 23.81 -3.91 -12.81
CA ASP A 109 23.99 -4.34 -11.43
C ASP A 109 22.64 -4.55 -10.74
N ALA A 110 22.69 -5.29 -9.64
CA ALA A 110 21.52 -5.73 -8.91
C ALA A 110 20.84 -4.58 -8.16
N ASP A 111 21.60 -3.58 -7.72
CA ASP A 111 21.09 -2.49 -6.89
C ASP A 111 20.32 -1.46 -7.72
N ASP A 112 20.95 -0.96 -8.79
CA ASP A 112 20.31 -0.13 -9.79
C ASP A 112 19.08 -0.84 -10.37
N THR A 113 19.21 -2.12 -10.73
CA THR A 113 18.07 -2.87 -11.26
C THR A 113 16.92 -2.95 -10.26
N ALA A 114 17.18 -3.21 -8.97
CA ALA A 114 16.14 -3.29 -7.94
C ALA A 114 15.51 -1.92 -7.66
N CYS A 115 16.32 -0.89 -7.41
CA CYS A 115 15.85 0.45 -7.08
C CYS A 115 15.16 1.11 -8.27
N CYS A 116 15.71 1.03 -9.49
CA CYS A 116 15.01 1.55 -10.67
C CYS A 116 13.67 0.83 -10.90
N SER A 117 13.59 -0.48 -10.64
CA SER A 117 12.33 -1.21 -10.75
C SER A 117 11.29 -0.75 -9.72
N LEU A 118 11.70 -0.51 -8.47
CA LEU A 118 10.84 0.07 -7.44
C LEU A 118 10.35 1.47 -7.85
N ALA A 119 11.22 2.30 -8.43
CA ALA A 119 10.88 3.67 -8.84
C ALA A 119 9.85 3.72 -9.99
N VAL A 120 9.84 2.74 -10.90
CA VAL A 120 8.90 2.68 -12.04
C VAL A 120 7.68 1.78 -11.79
N GLY A 121 7.64 1.07 -10.65
CA GLY A 121 6.53 0.22 -10.24
C GLY A 121 6.23 -0.93 -11.22
N SER A 122 4.94 -1.20 -11.46
CA SER A 122 4.48 -2.28 -12.35
C SER A 122 5.06 -2.20 -13.78
N SER A 123 5.44 -1.00 -14.23
CA SER A 123 6.03 -0.75 -15.54
C SER A 123 7.41 -1.42 -15.72
N ALA A 124 8.09 -1.78 -14.63
CA ALA A 124 9.37 -2.51 -14.69
C ALA A 124 9.24 -3.84 -15.43
N GLY A 125 8.08 -4.50 -15.28
CA GLY A 125 7.90 -5.92 -15.60
C GLY A 125 8.58 -6.82 -14.57
N THR A 126 8.48 -8.14 -14.76
CA THR A 126 9.00 -9.16 -13.81
C THR A 126 10.16 -9.99 -14.37
N ALA A 127 10.66 -9.65 -15.57
CA ALA A 127 11.70 -10.42 -16.24
C ALA A 127 13.04 -10.37 -15.48
N ASN A 128 13.38 -9.21 -14.92
CA ASN A 128 14.60 -8.97 -14.13
C ASN A 128 14.59 -9.70 -12.78
N GLN A 129 13.43 -9.93 -12.15
CA GLN A 129 13.33 -10.71 -10.91
C GLN A 129 13.95 -12.11 -11.08
N ARG A 130 13.70 -12.78 -12.22
CA ARG A 130 14.31 -14.07 -12.55
C ARG A 130 15.82 -13.97 -12.76
N LEU A 131 16.31 -12.83 -13.25
CA LEU A 131 17.73 -12.59 -13.47
C LEU A 131 18.45 -12.32 -12.15
N LEU A 132 17.85 -11.52 -11.27
CA LEU A 132 18.33 -11.28 -9.90
C LEU A 132 18.40 -12.61 -9.12
N LEU A 133 17.33 -13.42 -9.15
CA LEU A 133 17.32 -14.75 -8.53
C LEU A 133 18.38 -15.71 -9.11
N ALA A 134 18.85 -15.49 -10.33
CA ALA A 134 19.96 -16.25 -10.91
C ALA A 134 21.34 -15.66 -10.55
N ASN A 135 21.43 -14.38 -10.21
CA ASN A 135 22.68 -13.67 -9.87
C ASN A 135 23.07 -13.83 -8.39
N ARG A 136 23.08 -15.08 -7.91
CA ARG A 136 23.41 -15.38 -6.51
C ARG A 136 24.74 -16.11 -6.36
N ASP A 137 25.41 -15.85 -5.24
CA ASP A 137 26.57 -16.59 -4.78
C ASP A 137 26.17 -17.97 -4.21
N PRO A 138 27.14 -18.86 -3.90
CA PRO A 138 26.83 -20.17 -3.33
C PRO A 138 26.16 -20.14 -1.95
N GLN A 139 26.23 -19.01 -1.23
CA GLN A 139 25.56 -18.80 0.05
C GLN A 139 24.11 -18.30 -0.13
N GLY A 140 23.68 -18.05 -1.38
CA GLY A 140 22.34 -17.57 -1.70
C GLY A 140 22.16 -16.08 -1.53
N ARG A 141 23.24 -15.30 -1.39
CA ARG A 141 23.28 -13.84 -1.42
C ARG A 141 23.39 -13.36 -2.86
N PHE A 142 23.02 -12.11 -3.13
CA PHE A 142 23.11 -11.53 -4.47
C PHE A 142 24.47 -10.90 -4.71
N TYR A 143 25.07 -11.18 -5.87
CA TYR A 143 26.21 -10.40 -6.35
C TYR A 143 25.74 -9.00 -6.75
N THR A 144 26.55 -7.98 -6.48
CA THR A 144 26.28 -6.61 -6.95
C THR A 144 26.26 -6.58 -8.48
N TRP A 145 27.32 -7.06 -9.12
CA TRP A 145 27.47 -6.98 -10.57
C TRP A 145 26.80 -8.15 -11.30
N MET A 146 25.96 -7.85 -12.31
CA MET A 146 25.35 -8.86 -13.17
C MET A 146 26.33 -9.29 -14.27
N LEU A 147 27.13 -10.30 -13.96
CA LEU A 147 28.20 -10.81 -14.83
C LEU A 147 27.91 -12.21 -15.34
N LEU A 148 28.51 -12.57 -16.48
CA LEU A 148 28.50 -13.94 -17.00
C LEU A 148 29.43 -14.83 -16.17
N ARG A 149 28.84 -15.67 -15.32
CA ARG A 149 29.56 -16.60 -14.45
C ARG A 149 29.44 -18.06 -14.93
N PRO A 150 30.50 -18.88 -14.85
CA PRO A 150 30.42 -20.31 -15.15
C PRO A 150 29.37 -21.06 -14.31
N GLU A 151 29.19 -20.63 -13.07
CA GLU A 151 28.29 -21.22 -12.07
C GLU A 151 26.81 -20.93 -12.41
N ILE A 152 26.54 -19.81 -13.08
CA ILE A 152 25.19 -19.42 -13.51
C ILE A 152 24.84 -20.13 -14.82
N ARG A 153 24.07 -21.22 -14.70
CA ARG A 153 23.66 -22.08 -15.82
C ARG A 153 22.41 -21.61 -16.57
N SER A 154 21.71 -20.59 -16.06
CA SER A 154 20.49 -20.08 -16.68
C SER A 154 20.75 -19.58 -18.10
N LEU A 155 20.12 -20.22 -19.10
CA LEU A 155 20.24 -19.82 -20.51
C LEU A 155 19.66 -18.42 -20.74
N ALA A 156 18.54 -18.10 -20.09
CA ALA A 156 17.93 -16.78 -20.16
C ALA A 156 18.89 -15.71 -19.64
N TYR A 157 19.52 -15.93 -18.49
CA TYR A 157 20.51 -15.02 -17.91
C TYR A 157 21.69 -14.78 -18.85
N ARG A 158 22.27 -15.87 -19.38
CA ARG A 158 23.40 -15.79 -20.31
C ARG A 158 23.07 -15.11 -21.64
N TRP A 159 21.81 -15.17 -22.06
CA TRP A 159 21.33 -14.54 -23.28
C TRP A 159 21.11 -13.04 -23.11
N GLN A 160 20.53 -12.63 -21.97
CA GLN A 160 20.31 -11.21 -21.69
C GLN A 160 21.64 -10.45 -21.51
N LEU A 161 22.62 -11.08 -20.85
CA LEU A 161 23.97 -10.49 -20.69
C LEU A 161 24.92 -10.80 -21.85
N ARG A 162 24.43 -11.11 -23.06
CA ARG A 162 25.31 -11.45 -24.18
C ARG A 162 26.17 -10.27 -24.66
N SER A 163 25.72 -9.03 -24.47
CA SER A 163 26.47 -7.81 -24.78
C SER A 163 27.77 -7.70 -23.97
N GLU A 164 27.76 -8.22 -22.74
CA GLU A 164 28.93 -8.30 -21.86
C GLU A 164 30.03 -9.23 -22.39
N ARG A 165 29.78 -9.99 -23.47
CA ARG A 165 30.82 -10.79 -24.16
C ARG A 165 31.60 -10.00 -25.20
N SER A 166 31.17 -8.80 -25.54
CA SER A 166 31.87 -8.00 -26.54
C SER A 166 33.25 -7.60 -26.02
N GLY A 167 34.24 -7.52 -26.91
CA GLY A 167 35.60 -7.11 -26.52
C GLY A 167 35.63 -5.70 -25.91
N ALA A 168 34.75 -4.80 -26.36
CA ALA A 168 34.61 -3.46 -25.81
C ALA A 168 34.09 -3.48 -24.36
N ALA A 169 33.03 -4.23 -24.08
CA ALA A 169 32.51 -4.38 -22.72
C ALA A 169 33.56 -5.02 -21.81
N GLN A 170 34.23 -6.08 -22.26
CA GLN A 170 35.29 -6.74 -21.49
C GLN A 170 36.46 -5.81 -21.17
N ALA A 171 36.87 -4.95 -22.10
CA ALA A 171 37.90 -3.93 -21.84
C ALA A 171 37.45 -2.94 -20.74
N ARG A 172 36.20 -2.48 -20.78
CA ARG A 172 35.64 -1.62 -19.71
C ARG A 172 35.58 -2.32 -18.35
N ARG A 173 35.26 -3.62 -18.32
CA ARG A 173 35.31 -4.39 -17.06
C ARG A 173 36.73 -4.47 -16.50
N VAL A 174 37.73 -4.73 -17.35
CA VAL A 174 39.14 -4.70 -16.91
C VAL A 174 39.49 -3.34 -16.32
N GLU A 175 39.14 -2.26 -17.01
CA GLU A 175 39.37 -0.89 -16.53
C GLU A 175 38.69 -0.62 -15.17
N LEU A 176 37.43 -1.03 -15.02
CA LEU A 176 36.68 -0.89 -13.77
C LEU A 176 37.39 -1.61 -12.61
N TRP A 177 37.77 -2.88 -12.78
CA TRP A 177 38.39 -3.66 -11.70
C TRP A 177 39.83 -3.23 -11.40
N GLU A 178 40.55 -2.64 -12.36
CA GLU A 178 41.92 -2.16 -12.18
C GLU A 178 41.98 -0.76 -11.54
N ASN A 179 40.96 0.08 -11.80
CA ASN A 179 40.98 1.50 -11.42
C ASN A 179 39.94 1.88 -10.36
N SER A 180 39.19 0.91 -9.83
CA SER A 180 38.26 1.13 -8.73
C SER A 180 38.44 0.10 -7.62
N GLU A 181 37.73 0.30 -6.51
CA GLU A 181 37.70 -0.66 -5.41
C GLU A 181 36.70 -1.81 -5.66
N ALA A 182 36.00 -1.80 -6.80
CA ALA A 182 35.04 -2.81 -7.16
C ALA A 182 35.70 -4.13 -7.56
N SER A 183 35.05 -5.23 -7.21
CA SER A 183 35.46 -6.59 -7.53
C SER A 183 34.34 -7.34 -8.23
N PRO A 184 34.65 -8.23 -9.20
CA PRO A 184 33.65 -9.10 -9.81
C PRO A 184 32.95 -10.01 -8.80
N GLN A 185 33.46 -10.14 -7.57
CA GLN A 185 32.91 -10.98 -6.50
C GLN A 185 32.11 -10.21 -5.45
N ASP A 186 31.89 -8.90 -5.65
CA ASP A 186 31.19 -8.06 -4.67
C ASP A 186 29.81 -8.62 -4.32
N VAL A 187 29.59 -8.74 -3.01
CA VAL A 187 28.33 -9.06 -2.36
C VAL A 187 28.21 -8.07 -1.22
N ASP A 188 27.22 -7.18 -1.31
CA ASP A 188 27.06 -6.05 -0.41
C ASP A 188 25.74 -6.13 0.34
N VAL A 189 25.74 -5.78 1.64
CA VAL A 189 24.58 -5.93 2.51
C VAL A 189 23.42 -5.01 2.13
N THR A 190 23.71 -3.75 1.77
CA THR A 190 22.68 -2.76 1.42
C THR A 190 22.11 -3.04 0.03
N VAL A 191 22.96 -3.45 -0.92
CA VAL A 191 22.52 -3.98 -2.23
C VAL A 191 21.56 -5.17 -2.04
N ASN A 192 21.92 -6.11 -1.17
CA ASN A 192 21.06 -7.27 -0.90
C ASN A 192 19.74 -6.85 -0.26
N ALA A 193 19.74 -5.89 0.68
CA ALA A 193 18.52 -5.37 1.27
C ALA A 193 17.60 -4.71 0.24
N ASN A 194 18.15 -3.96 -0.72
CA ASN A 194 17.38 -3.35 -1.81
C ASN A 194 16.81 -4.40 -2.78
N VAL A 195 17.59 -5.42 -3.12
CA VAL A 195 17.10 -6.55 -3.94
C VAL A 195 15.99 -7.32 -3.22
N ILE A 196 16.14 -7.59 -1.92
CA ILE A 196 15.10 -8.23 -1.10
C ILE A 196 13.82 -7.39 -1.09
N ARG A 197 13.94 -6.08 -0.86
CA ARG A 197 12.82 -5.13 -0.92
C ARG A 197 12.08 -5.21 -2.25
N TYR A 198 12.82 -5.25 -3.36
CA TYR A 198 12.21 -5.34 -4.69
C TYR A 198 11.54 -6.70 -4.95
N LEU A 199 12.13 -7.80 -4.48
CA LEU A 199 11.58 -9.14 -4.66
C LEU A 199 10.36 -9.40 -3.77
N GLY A 200 10.29 -8.76 -2.59
CA GLY A 200 9.22 -8.94 -1.62
C GLY A 200 9.22 -10.32 -0.94
N PRO A 201 8.28 -10.56 -0.01
CA PRO A 201 8.27 -11.75 0.85
C PRO A 201 8.13 -13.07 0.10
N ASN A 202 7.52 -13.06 -1.07
CA ASN A 202 7.24 -14.27 -1.83
C ASN A 202 8.44 -14.77 -2.65
N LEU A 203 9.39 -13.89 -3.00
CA LEU A 203 10.52 -14.22 -3.87
C LEU A 203 11.87 -14.09 -3.19
N ALA A 204 11.98 -13.29 -2.13
CA ALA A 204 13.24 -13.07 -1.42
C ALA A 204 13.80 -14.39 -0.85
N PRO A 205 15.04 -14.78 -1.18
CA PRO A 205 15.65 -15.98 -0.63
C PRO A 205 15.90 -15.83 0.88
N ALA A 206 15.42 -16.80 1.66
CA ALA A 206 15.59 -16.81 3.12
C ALA A 206 17.06 -16.68 3.57
N SER A 207 18.02 -17.22 2.81
CA SER A 207 19.45 -17.10 3.09
C SER A 207 19.98 -15.67 2.99
N ALA A 208 19.49 -14.89 2.02
CA ALA A 208 19.87 -13.49 1.86
C ALA A 208 19.24 -12.63 2.96
N VAL A 209 17.96 -12.89 3.27
CA VAL A 209 17.24 -12.23 4.38
C VAL A 209 17.96 -12.48 5.71
N GLU A 210 18.32 -13.73 6.00
CA GLU A 210 19.02 -14.07 7.24
C GLU A 210 20.40 -13.43 7.32
N TRP A 211 21.14 -13.37 6.20
CA TRP A 211 22.44 -12.71 6.19
C TRP A 211 22.34 -11.21 6.51
N VAL A 212 21.43 -10.49 5.85
CA VAL A 212 21.20 -9.06 6.14
C VAL A 212 20.82 -8.87 7.62
N ALA A 213 19.93 -9.71 8.14
CA ALA A 213 19.54 -9.63 9.55
C ALA A 213 20.72 -9.90 10.51
N SER A 214 21.58 -10.87 10.19
CA SER A 214 22.76 -11.18 11.00
C SER A 214 23.79 -10.05 11.03
N VAL A 215 23.93 -9.28 9.94
CA VAL A 215 24.80 -8.10 9.87
C VAL A 215 24.27 -7.00 10.80
N VAL A 216 22.95 -6.77 10.80
CA VAL A 216 22.31 -5.83 11.73
C VAL A 216 22.51 -6.30 13.17
N GLU A 217 22.28 -7.57 13.48
CA GLU A 217 22.49 -8.10 14.84
C GLU A 217 23.94 -7.97 15.31
N ALA A 218 24.90 -8.25 14.43
CA ALA A 218 26.32 -8.11 14.72
C ALA A 218 26.77 -6.65 14.88
N GLY A 219 26.03 -5.69 14.30
CA GLY A 219 26.38 -4.27 14.30
C GLY A 219 27.58 -3.97 13.42
N THR A 220 27.72 -4.72 12.31
CA THR A 220 28.83 -4.58 11.34
C THR A 220 28.33 -4.00 10.01
N GLU A 221 27.26 -3.20 10.03
CA GLU A 221 26.59 -2.71 8.83
C GLU A 221 27.51 -1.86 7.95
N VAL A 222 28.36 -1.02 8.55
CA VAL A 222 29.26 -0.11 7.80
C VAL A 222 30.48 -0.85 7.26
N GLU A 223 30.90 -1.91 7.94
CA GLU A 223 32.02 -2.75 7.53
C GLU A 223 31.65 -3.71 6.39
N GLU A 224 30.41 -4.20 6.37
CA GLU A 224 29.87 -5.11 5.36
C GLU A 224 29.20 -4.38 4.17
N ASP A 225 29.20 -3.05 4.19
CA ASP A 225 28.72 -2.17 3.13
C ASP A 225 29.89 -1.45 2.45
N HIS A 226 30.10 -1.75 1.17
CA HIS A 226 31.16 -1.19 0.34
C HIS A 226 30.77 0.18 -0.26
N TRP A 227 29.47 0.44 -0.41
CA TRP A 227 28.96 1.52 -1.26
C TRP A 227 28.31 2.64 -0.45
N TYR A 228 27.29 2.37 0.34
CA TYR A 228 26.58 3.42 1.09
C TYR A 228 27.30 3.76 2.38
N ARG A 229 27.91 2.73 3.00
CA ARG A 229 28.60 2.82 4.29
C ARG A 229 27.74 3.49 5.36
N SER A 230 26.42 3.35 5.29
CA SER A 230 25.45 4.05 6.15
C SER A 230 24.46 3.06 6.75
N ARG A 231 24.42 3.03 8.10
CA ARG A 231 23.48 2.15 8.82
C ARG A 231 22.03 2.52 8.51
N THR A 232 21.71 3.81 8.43
CA THR A 232 20.33 4.28 8.24
C THR A 232 19.83 4.02 6.83
N SER A 233 20.70 4.03 5.82
CA SER A 233 20.38 3.58 4.46
C SER A 233 19.96 2.10 4.43
N LEU A 234 20.73 1.23 5.10
CA LEU A 234 20.38 -0.18 5.26
C LEU A 234 19.08 -0.36 6.05
N TYR A 235 18.97 0.31 7.20
CA TYR A 235 17.80 0.24 8.07
C TYR A 235 16.52 0.68 7.35
N ARG A 236 16.59 1.68 6.47
CA ARG A 236 15.44 2.08 5.64
C ARG A 236 14.94 0.94 4.78
N SER A 237 15.83 0.23 4.08
CA SER A 237 15.42 -0.90 3.24
C SER A 237 14.92 -2.10 4.05
N VAL A 238 15.51 -2.35 5.21
CA VAL A 238 15.05 -3.36 6.18
C VAL A 238 13.67 -3.02 6.72
N ALA A 239 13.43 -1.79 7.16
CA ALA A 239 12.16 -1.34 7.74
C ALA A 239 11.01 -1.37 6.73
N ILE A 240 11.26 -0.92 5.49
CA ILE A 240 10.26 -1.01 4.42
C ILE A 240 9.92 -2.48 4.12
N SER A 241 10.94 -3.32 4.00
CA SER A 241 10.75 -4.75 3.74
C SER A 241 10.03 -5.47 4.89
N ALA A 242 10.27 -5.06 6.14
CA ALA A 242 9.55 -5.57 7.32
C ALA A 242 8.05 -5.22 7.24
N ARG A 243 7.73 -3.95 6.96
CA ARG A 243 6.35 -3.49 6.71
C ARG A 243 5.69 -4.27 5.57
N ASP A 244 6.44 -4.56 4.52
CA ASP A 244 5.97 -5.29 3.34
C ASP A 244 5.93 -6.83 3.54
N GLY A 245 6.15 -7.33 4.77
CA GLY A 245 5.90 -8.72 5.16
C GLY A 245 7.13 -9.62 5.34
N ILE A 246 8.35 -9.08 5.35
CA ILE A 246 9.56 -9.85 5.71
C ILE A 246 9.66 -9.96 7.24
N GLU A 247 9.04 -10.98 7.83
CA GLU A 247 8.98 -11.20 9.29
C GLU A 247 10.33 -11.15 9.99
N ARG A 248 11.38 -11.71 9.36
CA ARG A 248 12.73 -11.72 9.92
C ARG A 248 13.33 -10.32 10.07
N PHE A 249 12.93 -9.37 9.23
CA PHE A 249 13.34 -7.97 9.37
C PHE A 249 12.47 -7.24 10.39
N ALA A 250 11.19 -7.59 10.52
CA ALA A 250 10.34 -7.06 11.59
C ALA A 250 10.89 -7.38 12.98
N SER A 251 11.55 -8.54 13.15
CA SER A 251 12.19 -8.91 14.43
C SER A 251 13.38 -8.02 14.82
N LEU A 252 13.91 -7.21 13.91
CA LEU A 252 15.04 -6.29 14.16
C LEU A 252 14.58 -4.92 14.68
N ARG A 253 13.27 -4.67 14.71
CA ARG A 253 12.64 -3.38 15.05
C ARG A 253 13.29 -2.71 16.26
N ASP A 254 13.25 -3.37 17.42
CA ASP A 254 13.65 -2.76 18.69
C ASP A 254 15.16 -2.48 18.74
N LEU A 255 15.97 -3.36 18.13
CA LEU A 255 17.41 -3.16 18.00
C LEU A 255 17.73 -1.94 17.14
N ILE A 256 17.06 -1.81 15.99
CA ILE A 256 17.26 -0.70 15.06
C ILE A 256 16.82 0.63 15.69
N ILE A 257 15.63 0.68 16.30
CA ILE A 257 15.15 1.85 17.03
C ILE A 257 16.18 2.24 18.10
N SER A 258 16.59 1.31 18.96
CA SER A 258 17.54 1.59 20.04
C SER A 258 18.85 2.20 19.53
N ARG A 259 19.36 1.73 18.39
CA ARG A 259 20.60 2.27 17.80
C ARG A 259 20.41 3.65 17.19
N ILE A 260 19.30 3.88 16.50
CA ILE A 260 18.96 5.22 15.98
C ILE A 260 18.90 6.24 17.12
N LEU A 261 18.26 5.89 18.24
CA LEU A 261 18.19 6.79 19.41
C LEU A 261 19.54 7.01 20.07
N GLN A 262 20.40 5.98 20.09
CA GLN A 262 21.78 6.12 20.56
C GLN A 262 22.59 7.07 19.67
N ASP A 263 22.51 6.89 18.35
CA ASP A 263 23.19 7.75 17.39
C ASP A 263 22.68 9.19 17.55
N ALA A 264 21.37 9.41 17.63
CA ALA A 264 20.77 10.72 17.89
C ALA A 264 21.26 11.38 19.19
N ALA A 265 21.35 10.63 20.29
CA ALA A 265 21.83 11.13 21.58
C ALA A 265 23.33 11.50 21.59
N SER A 266 24.10 10.94 20.65
CA SER A 266 25.55 11.19 20.51
C SER A 266 25.93 12.13 19.37
N ASP A 267 24.95 12.76 18.69
CA ASP A 267 25.15 13.50 17.43
C ASP A 267 25.90 12.66 16.38
N GLY A 268 25.49 11.39 16.27
CA GLY A 268 26.16 10.35 15.49
C GLY A 268 25.79 10.32 14.01
N PHE A 269 24.84 11.15 13.55
CA PHE A 269 24.47 11.23 12.13
C PHE A 269 25.47 12.10 11.37
N ARG A 270 26.07 11.55 10.30
CA ARG A 270 27.09 12.24 9.50
C ARG A 270 26.51 13.26 8.53
N SER A 271 25.22 13.17 8.23
CA SER A 271 24.57 13.99 7.20
C SER A 271 23.07 14.15 7.43
N ASP A 272 22.46 15.10 6.72
CA ASP A 272 21.01 15.31 6.75
C ASP A 272 20.25 14.14 6.11
N LEU A 273 20.85 13.47 5.12
CA LEU A 273 20.30 12.26 4.53
C LEU A 273 20.20 11.14 5.58
N GLU A 274 21.24 10.93 6.39
CA GLU A 274 21.22 9.90 7.43
C GLU A 274 20.17 10.20 8.51
N LEU A 275 20.03 11.48 8.89
CA LEU A 275 19.02 11.92 9.85
C LEU A 275 17.60 11.74 9.30
N ALA A 276 17.36 12.10 8.04
CA ALA A 276 16.07 11.90 7.38
C ALA A 276 15.72 10.41 7.26
N ASP A 277 16.69 9.56 6.94
CA ASP A 277 16.52 8.11 6.92
C ASP A 277 16.22 7.54 8.30
N ALA A 278 16.92 8.00 9.33
CA ALA A 278 16.65 7.61 10.71
C ALA A 278 15.21 7.95 11.11
N LEU A 279 14.75 9.17 10.84
CA LEU A 279 13.38 9.59 11.10
C LEU A 279 12.37 8.73 10.33
N ARG A 280 12.62 8.46 9.04
CA ARG A 280 11.76 7.61 8.22
C ARG A 280 11.68 6.19 8.78
N VAL A 281 12.80 5.62 9.22
CA VAL A 281 12.85 4.28 9.85
C VAL A 281 12.06 4.24 11.15
N LEU A 282 12.24 5.25 12.03
CA LEU A 282 11.46 5.33 13.27
C LEU A 282 9.96 5.31 12.98
N ARG A 283 9.51 6.01 11.93
CA ARG A 283 8.11 6.01 11.52
C ARG A 283 7.64 4.68 10.96
N LEU A 284 8.43 4.05 10.09
CA LEU A 284 8.09 2.75 9.50
C LEU A 284 8.00 1.63 10.55
N PHE A 285 8.70 1.79 11.67
CA PHE A 285 8.64 0.88 12.80
C PHE A 285 7.72 1.36 13.93
N ASP A 286 6.94 2.43 13.74
CA ASP A 286 6.04 2.96 14.78
C ASP A 286 6.75 3.19 16.12
N ALA A 287 7.94 3.81 16.07
CA ALA A 287 8.68 4.20 17.27
C ALA A 287 7.85 5.17 18.14
N ALA A 288 8.27 5.36 19.40
CA ALA A 288 7.53 6.24 20.29
C ALA A 288 7.41 7.64 19.67
N PRO A 289 6.22 8.28 19.68
CA PRO A 289 6.01 9.54 18.97
C PRO A 289 7.01 10.64 19.36
N GLN A 290 7.45 10.66 20.62
CA GLN A 290 8.44 11.63 21.11
C GLN A 290 9.80 11.47 20.44
N ASP A 291 10.20 10.23 20.13
CA ASP A 291 11.47 9.96 19.47
C ASP A 291 11.44 10.48 18.03
N SER A 292 10.35 10.23 17.31
CA SER A 292 10.13 10.80 15.97
C SER A 292 10.04 12.32 16.00
N ALA A 293 9.38 12.92 17.01
CA ALA A 293 9.30 14.37 17.15
C ALA A 293 10.68 15.01 17.39
N ASN A 294 11.52 14.41 18.25
CA ASN A 294 12.87 14.91 18.51
C ASN A 294 13.74 14.92 17.25
N LEU A 295 13.68 13.84 16.44
CA LEU A 295 14.42 13.78 15.18
C LEU A 295 13.81 14.72 14.12
N ALA A 296 12.49 14.89 14.09
CA ALA A 296 11.82 15.83 13.21
C ALA A 296 12.22 17.28 13.54
N ASP A 297 12.26 17.66 14.82
CA ASP A 297 12.75 18.97 15.26
C ASP A 297 14.20 19.20 14.79
N LEU A 298 15.09 18.24 15.04
CA LEU A 298 16.49 18.33 14.61
C LEU A 298 16.60 18.47 13.08
N LEU A 299 15.80 17.73 12.32
CA LEU A 299 15.80 17.79 10.87
C LEU A 299 15.27 19.15 10.37
N LEU A 300 14.21 19.67 10.98
CA LEU A 300 13.65 21.00 10.66
C LEU A 300 14.65 22.13 10.95
N GLU A 301 15.45 22.01 12.02
CA GLU A 301 16.50 22.97 12.36
C GLU A 301 17.64 23.01 11.32
N ARG A 302 17.88 21.89 10.62
CA ARG A 302 18.93 21.77 9.59
C ARG A 302 18.47 22.20 8.20
N GLN A 303 17.18 22.51 7.99
CA GLN A 303 16.71 22.97 6.68
C GLN A 303 17.35 24.31 6.31
N LEU A 304 17.91 24.39 5.10
CA LEU A 304 18.53 25.60 4.58
C LEU A 304 17.47 26.67 4.24
N PRO A 305 17.85 27.97 4.20
CA PRO A 305 16.93 29.06 3.85
C PRO A 305 16.21 28.88 2.50
N GLU A 306 16.86 28.22 1.56
CA GLU A 306 16.35 27.90 0.22
C GLU A 306 15.23 26.85 0.23
N GLY A 307 15.08 26.09 1.32
CA GLY A 307 14.09 25.03 1.48
C GLY A 307 14.63 23.60 1.33
N CYS A 308 15.87 23.43 0.87
CA CYS A 308 16.53 22.13 0.80
C CYS A 308 17.27 21.75 2.09
N TRP A 309 17.79 20.53 2.12
CA TRP A 309 18.79 20.07 3.08
C TRP A 309 20.16 19.96 2.43
N GLU A 310 21.22 19.85 3.24
CA GLU A 310 22.57 19.84 2.71
C GLU A 310 22.81 18.68 1.73
N ARG A 311 23.65 18.98 0.73
CA ARG A 311 24.16 17.98 -0.21
C ARG A 311 24.90 16.91 0.59
N SER A 312 24.28 15.75 0.71
CA SER A 312 24.79 14.63 1.47
C SER A 312 25.34 13.57 0.53
N ILE A 313 26.48 12.98 0.90
CA ILE A 313 27.03 11.83 0.19
C ILE A 313 26.03 10.67 0.33
N CYS A 314 25.60 10.13 -0.80
CA CYS A 314 24.63 9.05 -0.88
C CYS A 314 25.34 7.69 -0.85
N TYR A 315 26.51 7.61 -1.50
CA TYR A 315 27.37 6.42 -1.58
C TYR A 315 28.75 6.79 -2.14
N TYR A 316 29.70 5.86 -2.03
CA TYR A 316 31.13 6.01 -2.29
C TYR A 316 31.59 5.11 -3.44
N GLY A 317 32.78 5.42 -3.98
CA GLY A 317 33.47 4.56 -4.96
C GLY A 317 34.06 3.28 -4.38
N GLY A 318 33.94 3.10 -3.06
CA GLY A 318 34.39 1.93 -2.32
C GLY A 318 34.70 2.22 -0.85
N PRO A 319 35.17 1.19 -0.11
CA PRO A 319 35.41 1.26 1.33
C PRO A 319 36.44 2.29 1.79
N GLN A 320 37.37 2.74 0.93
CA GLN A 320 38.34 3.79 1.30
C GLN A 320 37.71 5.18 1.35
N GLU A 321 36.47 5.35 0.90
CA GLU A 321 35.78 6.66 0.86
C GLU A 321 36.62 7.73 0.14
N SER A 322 37.37 7.32 -0.89
CA SER A 322 38.26 8.22 -1.64
C SER A 322 37.51 9.11 -2.64
N PHE A 323 36.32 8.69 -3.03
CA PHE A 323 35.45 9.34 -4.00
C PHE A 323 33.98 9.10 -3.59
N GLY A 324 33.10 10.06 -3.85
CA GLY A 324 31.69 9.94 -3.47
C GLY A 324 30.74 10.66 -4.42
N TRP A 325 29.49 10.20 -4.40
CA TRP A 325 28.37 10.83 -5.07
C TRP A 325 27.40 11.41 -4.05
N ALA A 326 26.92 12.61 -4.32
CA ALA A 326 26.05 13.34 -3.42
C ALA A 326 24.90 14.00 -4.16
N SER A 327 23.80 14.22 -3.46
CA SER A 327 22.63 14.89 -4.00
C SER A 327 21.81 15.53 -2.89
N GLU A 328 21.73 16.86 -2.92
CA GLU A 328 20.78 17.64 -2.13
C GLU A 328 19.32 17.34 -2.53
N ALA A 329 19.08 16.92 -3.77
CA ALA A 329 17.75 16.51 -4.22
C ALA A 329 17.31 15.23 -3.50
N LEU A 330 18.22 14.25 -3.35
CA LEU A 330 17.95 13.04 -2.58
C LEU A 330 17.79 13.33 -1.09
N SER A 331 18.67 14.14 -0.49
CA SER A 331 18.52 14.57 0.92
C SER A 331 17.15 15.21 1.15
N THR A 332 16.76 16.13 0.26
CA THR A 332 15.51 16.89 0.38
C THR A 332 14.28 16.00 0.17
N ALA A 333 14.29 15.12 -0.83
CA ALA A 333 13.19 14.17 -1.02
C ALA A 333 13.03 13.20 0.15
N THR A 334 14.14 12.73 0.72
CA THR A 334 14.14 11.87 1.90
C THR A 334 13.60 12.62 3.12
N ALA A 335 13.98 13.89 3.32
CA ALA A 335 13.45 14.74 4.38
C ALA A 335 11.95 15.00 4.20
N ILE A 336 11.47 15.26 2.98
CA ILE A 336 10.03 15.38 2.67
C ILE A 336 9.31 14.09 3.06
N GLY A 337 9.78 12.93 2.59
CA GLY A 337 9.18 11.63 2.92
C GLY A 337 9.23 11.30 4.41
N ALA A 338 10.25 11.76 5.13
CA ALA A 338 10.39 11.56 6.56
C ALA A 338 9.45 12.46 7.37
N LEU A 339 9.28 13.73 6.99
CA LEU A 339 8.46 14.73 7.69
C LEU A 339 6.96 14.65 7.32
N HIS A 340 6.63 14.26 6.09
CA HIS A 340 5.26 14.27 5.59
C HIS A 340 4.38 13.26 6.35
N GLY A 341 3.24 13.73 6.88
CA GLY A 341 2.30 12.89 7.61
C GLY A 341 2.73 12.50 9.02
N ILE A 342 3.69 13.21 9.63
CA ILE A 342 3.93 13.09 11.09
C ILE A 342 2.79 13.77 11.84
N ASP A 343 2.13 13.02 12.73
CA ASP A 343 1.17 13.60 13.68
C ASP A 343 1.92 14.25 14.86
N LEU A 344 2.06 15.58 14.80
CA LEU A 344 2.67 16.39 15.86
C LEU A 344 1.68 16.81 16.97
N GLY A 345 0.44 16.29 16.94
CA GLY A 345 -0.70 16.75 17.74
C GLY A 345 -0.60 16.59 19.26
N SER A 346 0.49 16.05 19.80
CA SER A 346 0.61 15.80 21.25
C SER A 346 1.99 16.11 21.84
N PHE A 347 2.72 17.11 21.33
CA PHE A 347 4.04 17.46 21.87
C PHE A 347 4.03 18.74 22.72
N GLY A 348 3.96 18.52 24.03
CA GLY A 348 4.17 19.52 25.08
C GLY A 348 4.47 18.84 26.42
N VAL A 349 5.75 18.65 26.74
CA VAL A 349 6.25 18.07 28.00
C VAL A 349 6.18 19.19 29.08
N THR A 350 5.56 19.07 30.27
CA THR A 350 5.73 18.11 31.38
C THR A 350 4.73 18.44 32.52
N PRO A 351 4.72 17.72 33.66
CA PRO A 351 4.16 16.40 33.94
C PRO A 351 2.79 16.53 34.65
N GLY A 352 1.75 15.90 34.13
CA GLY A 352 0.47 15.96 34.80
C GLY A 352 -0.54 15.06 34.13
N ARG A 353 -0.95 14.02 34.87
CA ARG A 353 -2.16 13.24 34.60
C ARG A 353 -3.27 14.10 33.99
N SER A 354 -3.71 13.69 32.82
CA SER A 354 -5.00 14.06 32.22
C SER A 354 -5.31 13.00 31.17
N VAL A 355 -5.71 11.79 31.58
CA VAL A 355 -7.10 11.33 31.43
C VAL A 355 -7.62 11.52 30.00
N ALA A 356 -6.92 10.95 29.01
CA ALA A 356 -7.63 10.10 28.08
C ALA A 356 -7.85 8.79 28.85
N GLU A 357 -9.08 8.31 28.91
CA GLU A 357 -9.38 7.06 29.58
C GLU A 357 -8.47 5.97 28.99
N ASP A 358 -7.55 5.48 29.84
CA ASP A 358 -6.87 4.21 29.66
C ASP A 358 -7.96 3.15 29.51
N LEU A 359 -8.44 2.95 28.28
CA LEU A 359 -8.98 1.66 27.93
C LEU A 359 -7.75 0.76 27.84
N PRO A 360 -7.58 -0.22 28.75
CA PRO A 360 -6.43 -1.11 28.72
C PRO A 360 -6.25 -1.68 27.31
N GLU A 361 -5.03 -2.04 26.89
CA GLU A 361 -4.78 -2.74 25.61
C GLU A 361 -5.68 -3.98 25.42
N SER A 362 -6.25 -4.50 26.52
CA SER A 362 -7.23 -5.59 26.57
C SER A 362 -8.71 -5.16 26.62
N ALA A 363 -9.04 -3.87 26.52
CA ALA A 363 -10.42 -3.40 26.58
C ALA A 363 -11.13 -3.69 25.25
N PRO A 364 -12.28 -4.38 25.28
CA PRO A 364 -13.02 -4.69 24.06
C PRO A 364 -13.44 -3.40 23.36
N VAL A 365 -13.33 -3.38 22.03
CA VAL A 365 -13.89 -2.31 21.21
C VAL A 365 -15.39 -2.18 21.53
N PRO A 366 -15.94 -0.97 21.67
CA PRO A 366 -17.38 -0.79 21.80
C PRO A 366 -18.08 -1.55 20.67
N LEU A 367 -18.93 -2.51 21.04
CA LEU A 367 -19.79 -3.19 20.08
C LEU A 367 -21.12 -2.46 20.03
N ALA A 368 -21.67 -2.32 18.83
CA ALA A 368 -23.05 -1.93 18.67
C ALA A 368 -23.95 -3.02 19.31
N PRO A 369 -25.03 -2.61 20.00
CA PRO A 369 -26.02 -3.58 20.48
C PRO A 369 -26.62 -4.33 19.29
N LEU A 370 -27.05 -5.58 19.52
CA LEU A 370 -27.77 -6.35 18.52
C LEU A 370 -28.99 -5.55 18.05
N ARG A 371 -28.96 -5.13 16.79
CA ARG A 371 -30.05 -4.38 16.17
C ARG A 371 -31.11 -5.35 15.70
N LYS A 372 -32.37 -4.95 15.87
CA LYS A 372 -33.47 -5.63 15.19
C LYS A 372 -33.31 -5.40 13.69
N ILE A 373 -33.16 -6.48 12.94
CA ILE A 373 -33.21 -6.44 11.48
C ILE A 373 -34.67 -6.24 11.06
N VAL A 374 -34.89 -5.26 10.18
CA VAL A 374 -36.20 -4.79 9.74
C VAL A 374 -36.29 -4.99 8.22
N GLY A 375 -37.47 -5.25 7.70
CA GLY A 375 -37.71 -5.45 6.27
C GLY A 375 -37.31 -6.82 5.69
N ILE A 376 -36.86 -7.77 6.50
CA ILE A 376 -36.67 -9.17 6.08
C ILE A 376 -37.91 -9.97 6.47
N LYS A 377 -38.52 -10.67 5.50
CA LYS A 377 -39.81 -11.37 5.70
C LYS A 377 -39.72 -12.56 6.64
N ASP A 378 -38.66 -13.35 6.51
CA ASP A 378 -38.43 -14.52 7.36
C ASP A 378 -37.73 -14.10 8.67
N PRO A 379 -38.36 -14.29 9.84
CA PRO A 379 -37.77 -13.96 11.12
C PRO A 379 -36.45 -14.68 11.43
N GLU A 380 -36.27 -15.92 10.98
CA GLU A 380 -35.04 -16.69 11.21
C GLU A 380 -33.88 -16.11 10.38
N VAL A 381 -34.17 -15.65 9.17
CA VAL A 381 -33.22 -14.93 8.33
C VAL A 381 -32.82 -13.60 8.98
N ALA A 382 -33.80 -12.85 9.50
CA ALA A 382 -33.55 -11.61 10.23
C ALA A 382 -32.67 -11.84 11.49
N LEU A 383 -32.89 -12.94 12.21
CA LEU A 383 -32.08 -13.33 13.37
C LEU A 383 -30.66 -13.73 12.98
N ALA A 384 -30.49 -14.49 11.89
CA ALA A 384 -29.17 -14.85 11.37
C ALA A 384 -28.36 -13.60 10.96
N LEU A 385 -28.99 -12.67 10.23
CA LEU A 385 -28.37 -11.39 9.87
C LEU A 385 -28.00 -10.54 11.09
N ALA A 386 -28.87 -10.49 12.10
CA ALA A 386 -28.58 -9.77 13.34
C ALA A 386 -27.35 -10.36 14.06
N ARG A 387 -27.26 -11.70 14.10
CA ARG A 387 -26.21 -12.44 14.81
C ARG A 387 -24.88 -12.43 14.07
N ASP A 388 -24.90 -12.87 12.81
CA ASP A 388 -23.69 -13.20 12.04
C ASP A 388 -23.34 -12.14 10.99
N GLY A 389 -24.28 -11.27 10.63
CA GLY A 389 -24.07 -10.24 9.61
C GLY A 389 -24.26 -10.75 8.19
N PHE A 390 -24.51 -12.05 8.00
CA PHE A 390 -24.80 -12.64 6.68
C PHE A 390 -25.64 -13.91 6.81
N VAL A 391 -26.25 -14.35 5.72
CA VAL A 391 -27.05 -15.58 5.64
C VAL A 391 -27.12 -16.09 4.20
N ARG A 392 -27.11 -17.42 4.03
CA ARG A 392 -27.38 -18.09 2.75
C ARG A 392 -28.83 -18.56 2.70
N LEU A 393 -29.51 -18.22 1.61
CA LEU A 393 -30.92 -18.52 1.37
C LEU A 393 -31.15 -19.62 0.32
N GLY A 394 -30.05 -20.25 -0.12
CA GLY A 394 -30.07 -21.31 -1.14
C GLY A 394 -30.24 -20.76 -2.55
N VAL A 395 -30.40 -21.68 -3.51
CA VAL A 395 -30.49 -21.39 -4.95
C VAL A 395 -31.84 -20.75 -5.28
N ILE A 396 -31.83 -19.50 -5.72
CA ILE A 396 -33.00 -18.72 -6.13
C ILE A 396 -33.11 -18.56 -7.65
N LEU A 397 -32.02 -18.80 -8.38
CA LEU A 397 -31.98 -18.79 -9.83
C LEU A 397 -31.87 -20.20 -10.41
N THR A 398 -32.68 -20.49 -11.42
CA THR A 398 -32.52 -21.67 -12.26
C THR A 398 -31.27 -21.56 -13.13
N ALA A 399 -30.81 -22.68 -13.70
CA ALA A 399 -29.68 -22.67 -14.62
C ALA A 399 -29.90 -21.76 -15.84
N GLU A 400 -31.14 -21.64 -16.33
CA GLU A 400 -31.51 -20.74 -17.43
C GLU A 400 -31.40 -19.27 -17.00
N GLU A 401 -31.86 -18.94 -15.79
CA GLU A 401 -31.73 -17.60 -15.21
C GLU A 401 -30.27 -17.23 -14.92
N VAL A 402 -29.44 -18.17 -14.47
CA VAL A 402 -27.99 -17.98 -14.33
C VAL A 402 -27.34 -17.68 -15.67
N ALA A 403 -27.64 -18.49 -16.70
CA ALA A 403 -27.15 -18.26 -18.06
C ALA A 403 -27.60 -16.90 -18.59
N ARG A 404 -28.84 -16.48 -18.30
CA ARG A 404 -29.33 -15.14 -18.65
C ARG A 404 -28.51 -14.04 -17.98
N GLY A 405 -28.16 -14.19 -16.70
CA GLY A 405 -27.25 -13.27 -16.00
C GLY A 405 -25.88 -13.15 -16.67
N GLN A 406 -25.30 -14.28 -17.09
CA GLN A 406 -24.03 -14.32 -17.83
C GLN A 406 -24.14 -13.65 -19.21
N GLU A 407 -25.25 -13.83 -19.92
CA GLU A 407 -25.53 -13.17 -21.20
C GLU A 407 -25.63 -11.65 -21.06
N ILE A 408 -26.28 -11.15 -20.00
CA ILE A 408 -26.37 -9.72 -19.69
C ILE A 408 -24.95 -9.16 -19.52
N PHE A 409 -24.09 -9.84 -18.77
CA PHE A 409 -22.69 -9.42 -18.62
C PHE A 409 -21.93 -9.46 -19.95
N ALA A 410 -22.09 -10.51 -20.76
CA ALA A 410 -21.45 -10.60 -22.07
C ALA A 410 -21.90 -9.47 -23.02
N GLU A 411 -23.16 -9.04 -22.95
CA GLU A 411 -23.65 -7.86 -23.67
C GLU A 411 -23.07 -6.56 -23.13
N ALA A 412 -22.98 -6.41 -21.80
CA ALA A 412 -22.33 -5.26 -21.18
C ALA A 412 -20.87 -5.11 -21.66
N VAL A 413 -20.12 -6.22 -21.73
CA VAL A 413 -18.74 -6.24 -22.25
C VAL A 413 -18.67 -5.81 -23.71
N ARG A 414 -19.62 -6.24 -24.56
CA ARG A 414 -19.71 -5.76 -25.95
C ARG A 414 -19.96 -4.26 -26.02
N ARG A 415 -20.82 -3.72 -25.15
CA ARG A 415 -21.14 -2.28 -25.08
C ARG A 415 -19.98 -1.45 -24.56
N MET A 416 -19.24 -1.93 -23.55
CA MET A 416 -18.00 -1.28 -23.09
C MET A 416 -16.94 -1.20 -24.20
N ASN A 417 -16.97 -2.12 -25.18
CA ASN A 417 -16.09 -2.13 -26.35
C ASN A 417 -14.58 -2.09 -25.98
N ARG A 418 -14.22 -2.74 -24.88
CA ARG A 418 -12.83 -2.87 -24.41
C ARG A 418 -12.64 -4.22 -23.71
N PRO A 419 -11.40 -4.76 -23.68
CA PRO A 419 -11.15 -6.02 -22.98
C PRO A 419 -11.38 -5.85 -21.47
N ILE A 420 -11.87 -6.92 -20.86
CA ILE A 420 -11.83 -7.06 -19.41
C ILE A 420 -10.34 -7.20 -19.01
N GLY A 421 -9.87 -6.37 -18.09
CA GLY A 421 -8.49 -6.40 -17.60
C GLY A 421 -8.20 -7.61 -16.71
N ASP A 422 -7.13 -7.53 -15.93
CA ASP A 422 -6.70 -8.58 -15.00
C ASP A 422 -7.06 -8.29 -13.53
N ALA A 423 -7.55 -7.08 -13.22
CA ALA A 423 -7.98 -6.66 -11.89
C ALA A 423 -9.45 -7.02 -11.60
N TRP A 424 -9.78 -7.15 -10.32
CA TRP A 424 -11.17 -7.21 -9.86
C TRP A 424 -11.82 -5.83 -10.00
N PHE A 425 -13.09 -5.81 -10.35
CA PHE A 425 -13.87 -4.58 -10.39
C PHE A 425 -15.36 -4.88 -10.21
N HIS A 426 -16.09 -3.87 -9.75
CA HIS A 426 -17.54 -3.82 -9.82
C HIS A 426 -17.99 -3.03 -11.04
N THR A 427 -19.03 -3.49 -11.73
CA THR A 427 -19.57 -2.75 -12.86
C THR A 427 -20.24 -1.44 -12.45
N ILE A 428 -20.49 -1.21 -11.15
CA ILE A 428 -20.91 0.10 -10.66
C ILE A 428 -19.82 1.18 -10.82
N LEU A 429 -18.54 0.79 -10.94
CA LEU A 429 -17.39 1.70 -11.01
C LEU A 429 -16.87 1.92 -12.44
N ILE A 430 -17.50 1.31 -13.44
CA ILE A 430 -17.10 1.55 -14.84
C ILE A 430 -17.61 2.94 -15.27
N PRO A 431 -16.86 3.71 -16.06
CA PRO A 431 -17.21 5.06 -16.47
C PRO A 431 -18.43 5.15 -17.41
N GLU A 432 -18.83 4.07 -18.09
CA GLU A 432 -19.89 4.10 -19.10
C GLU A 432 -21.30 4.05 -18.49
N ASP A 433 -21.92 5.22 -18.30
CA ASP A 433 -23.25 5.39 -17.67
C ASP A 433 -24.34 4.53 -18.35
N ASP A 434 -24.38 4.53 -19.68
CA ASP A 434 -25.34 3.76 -20.49
C ASP A 434 -25.19 2.25 -20.30
N VAL A 435 -23.97 1.77 -20.06
CA VAL A 435 -23.70 0.37 -19.73
C VAL A 435 -24.15 0.06 -18.31
N ARG A 436 -23.89 0.94 -17.34
CA ARG A 436 -24.35 0.74 -15.95
C ARG A 436 -25.87 0.73 -15.85
N GLU A 437 -26.56 1.60 -16.60
CA GLU A 437 -28.02 1.64 -16.71
C GLU A 437 -28.56 0.35 -17.34
N PHE A 438 -27.98 -0.08 -18.47
CA PHE A 438 -28.34 -1.34 -19.12
C PHE A 438 -28.22 -2.54 -18.17
N ILE A 439 -27.09 -2.66 -17.46
CA ILE A 439 -26.87 -3.74 -16.48
C ILE A 439 -27.95 -3.72 -15.42
N THR A 440 -28.22 -2.55 -14.83
CA THR A 440 -29.21 -2.41 -13.75
C THR A 440 -30.60 -2.83 -14.24
N GLN A 441 -31.04 -2.32 -15.39
CA GLN A 441 -32.36 -2.60 -15.95
C GLN A 441 -32.56 -4.09 -16.28
N GLU A 442 -31.59 -4.73 -16.91
CA GLU A 442 -31.70 -6.14 -17.27
C GLU A 442 -31.61 -7.06 -16.05
N LEU A 443 -30.76 -6.72 -15.07
CA LEU A 443 -30.68 -7.47 -13.81
C LEU A 443 -31.93 -7.27 -12.96
N GLU A 444 -32.58 -6.11 -12.98
CA GLU A 444 -33.84 -5.88 -12.27
C GLU A 444 -34.95 -6.81 -12.76
N VAL A 445 -35.09 -6.99 -14.07
CA VAL A 445 -36.06 -7.92 -14.66
C VAL A 445 -35.85 -9.34 -14.13
N LEU A 446 -34.59 -9.74 -13.96
CA LEU A 446 -34.21 -11.08 -13.51
C LEU A 446 -34.33 -11.26 -11.99
N LEU A 447 -33.84 -10.29 -11.21
CA LEU A 447 -33.54 -10.44 -9.79
C LEU A 447 -34.55 -9.76 -8.88
N ALA A 448 -35.20 -8.66 -9.30
CA ALA A 448 -36.15 -7.95 -8.45
C ALA A 448 -37.30 -8.84 -7.96
N PRO A 449 -37.92 -9.72 -8.79
CA PRO A 449 -38.95 -10.64 -8.32
C PRO A 449 -38.46 -11.63 -7.26
N LYS A 450 -37.20 -12.08 -7.37
CA LYS A 450 -36.59 -13.04 -6.43
C LYS A 450 -36.25 -12.36 -5.11
N ILE A 451 -35.68 -11.16 -5.16
CA ILE A 451 -35.34 -10.36 -3.98
C ILE A 451 -36.63 -9.93 -3.25
N ALA A 452 -37.66 -9.52 -3.99
CA ALA A 452 -38.97 -9.17 -3.44
C ALA A 452 -39.64 -10.33 -2.67
N ALA A 453 -39.29 -11.59 -2.95
CA ALA A 453 -39.78 -12.73 -2.18
C ALA A 453 -39.16 -12.81 -0.77
N VAL A 454 -37.97 -12.23 -0.58
CA VAL A 454 -37.19 -12.26 0.68
C VAL A 454 -37.43 -11.02 1.53
N ILE A 455 -37.63 -9.86 0.89
CA ILE A 455 -37.77 -8.56 1.60
C ILE A 455 -39.21 -8.07 1.65
N ASP A 456 -39.54 -7.28 2.66
CA ASP A 456 -40.73 -6.43 2.74
C ASP A 456 -40.45 -5.10 2.02
N GLN A 457 -41.07 -4.93 0.85
CA GLN A 457 -40.86 -3.78 -0.04
C GLN A 457 -41.44 -2.47 0.49
N GLU A 458 -42.24 -2.49 1.57
CA GLU A 458 -42.65 -1.26 2.25
C GLU A 458 -41.56 -0.70 3.17
N GLN A 459 -40.58 -1.55 3.52
CA GLN A 459 -39.52 -1.25 4.48
C GLN A 459 -38.13 -1.21 3.84
N LEU A 460 -37.86 -2.06 2.84
CA LEU A 460 -36.62 -2.11 2.09
C LEU A 460 -36.86 -1.93 0.59
N GLU A 461 -35.94 -1.23 -0.04
CA GLU A 461 -35.93 -0.97 -1.47
C GLU A 461 -34.63 -1.49 -2.07
N LEU A 462 -34.76 -2.11 -3.24
CA LEU A 462 -33.64 -2.51 -4.08
C LEU A 462 -33.19 -1.28 -4.86
N MET A 463 -32.09 -0.68 -4.43
CA MET A 463 -31.60 0.59 -4.93
C MET A 463 -30.93 0.45 -6.28
N ARG A 464 -30.09 -0.59 -6.44
CA ARG A 464 -29.31 -0.83 -7.65
C ARG A 464 -28.84 -2.26 -7.76
N LEU A 465 -28.58 -2.71 -8.98
CA LEU A 465 -27.95 -3.98 -9.31
C LEU A 465 -26.72 -3.79 -10.21
N ASP A 466 -25.65 -4.50 -9.91
CA ASP A 466 -24.39 -4.51 -10.65
C ASP A 466 -23.75 -5.92 -10.66
N PHE A 467 -22.56 -6.06 -11.26
CA PHE A 467 -21.76 -7.27 -11.19
C PHE A 467 -20.45 -7.04 -10.45
N SER A 468 -20.07 -8.01 -9.63
CA SER A 468 -18.70 -8.18 -9.12
C SER A 468 -17.94 -9.17 -10.02
N VAL A 469 -16.88 -8.68 -10.67
CA VAL A 469 -16.17 -9.40 -11.73
C VAL A 469 -14.75 -9.73 -11.29
N LYS A 470 -14.36 -11.00 -11.36
CA LYS A 470 -12.96 -11.44 -11.20
C LYS A 470 -12.46 -12.14 -12.47
N PRO A 471 -11.62 -11.46 -13.27
CA PRO A 471 -10.96 -12.09 -14.41
C PRO A 471 -10.00 -13.21 -13.99
N PRO A 472 -9.59 -14.13 -14.88
CA PRO A 472 -8.50 -15.09 -14.65
C PRO A 472 -7.18 -14.38 -14.30
N SER A 473 -6.87 -14.25 -13.01
CA SER A 473 -5.71 -13.49 -12.55
C SER A 473 -5.39 -13.74 -11.08
N THR A 474 -4.11 -13.81 -10.76
CA THR A 474 -3.62 -13.86 -9.39
C THR A 474 -3.51 -12.48 -8.73
N ASN A 475 -3.77 -11.39 -9.48
CA ASN A 475 -3.62 -9.99 -9.05
C ASN A 475 -4.97 -9.26 -8.90
N ASN A 476 -5.98 -9.95 -8.38
CA ASN A 476 -7.36 -9.43 -8.32
C ASN A 476 -8.06 -9.68 -6.97
N GLU A 477 -7.29 -9.81 -5.89
CA GLU A 477 -7.84 -9.92 -4.55
C GLU A 477 -8.20 -8.53 -3.99
N PRO A 478 -9.48 -8.25 -3.66
CA PRO A 478 -9.89 -6.96 -3.08
C PRO A 478 -9.51 -6.79 -1.60
N GLY A 479 -8.79 -7.74 -0.99
CA GLY A 479 -8.46 -7.75 0.44
C GLY A 479 -9.70 -7.84 1.37
N PRO A 480 -9.53 -8.07 2.68
CA PRO A 480 -10.59 -7.92 3.68
C PRO A 480 -11.09 -6.48 3.75
N HIS A 481 -12.40 -6.31 3.55
CA HIS A 481 -13.05 -5.00 3.60
C HIS A 481 -14.50 -5.12 4.10
N GLN A 482 -15.10 -3.97 4.34
CA GLN A 482 -16.55 -3.81 4.52
C GLN A 482 -17.07 -2.97 3.36
N ASP A 483 -18.34 -3.12 3.03
CA ASP A 483 -18.96 -2.25 2.05
C ASP A 483 -19.16 -0.84 2.63
N TYR A 484 -19.21 0.14 1.72
CA TYR A 484 -19.52 1.52 2.06
C TYR A 484 -20.91 1.61 2.70
N ALA A 485 -21.04 2.50 3.68
CA ALA A 485 -22.32 2.75 4.30
C ALA A 485 -23.26 3.39 3.27
N LEU A 486 -24.45 2.82 3.12
CA LEU A 486 -25.52 3.35 2.28
C LEU A 486 -26.43 4.29 3.05
N VAL A 487 -26.48 4.16 4.38
CA VAL A 487 -27.33 4.93 5.29
C VAL A 487 -26.56 5.31 6.53
N ASP A 488 -27.16 6.15 7.37
CA ASP A 488 -26.66 6.33 8.73
C ASP A 488 -26.88 5.04 9.52
N GLU A 489 -25.83 4.23 9.62
CA GLU A 489 -25.87 2.96 10.33
C GLU A 489 -25.96 3.13 11.84
N ARG A 490 -26.09 4.36 12.38
CA ARG A 490 -26.53 4.58 13.76
C ARG A 490 -28.04 4.46 13.89
N GLU A 491 -28.78 4.68 12.81
CA GLU A 491 -30.26 4.75 12.78
C GLU A 491 -30.89 3.57 12.03
N ALA A 492 -30.21 3.08 11.00
CA ALA A 492 -30.77 2.06 10.11
C ALA A 492 -29.74 0.98 9.75
N THR A 493 -30.14 0.06 8.86
CA THR A 493 -29.29 -1.01 8.36
C THR A 493 -29.57 -1.20 6.88
N SER A 494 -28.50 -1.28 6.10
CA SER A 494 -28.53 -1.64 4.68
C SER A 494 -27.94 -3.03 4.48
N PHE A 495 -28.25 -3.62 3.32
CA PHE A 495 -27.84 -4.97 2.96
C PHE A 495 -27.31 -5.02 1.54
N TYR A 496 -26.51 -6.05 1.27
CA TYR A 496 -26.08 -6.44 -0.06
C TYR A 496 -26.59 -7.84 -0.37
N ALA A 497 -27.30 -7.96 -1.49
CA ALA A 497 -27.73 -9.23 -2.07
C ALA A 497 -26.68 -9.69 -3.09
N TRP A 498 -25.90 -10.69 -2.73
CA TRP A 498 -24.83 -11.23 -3.57
C TRP A 498 -25.22 -12.61 -4.11
N ILE A 499 -25.14 -12.76 -5.43
CA ILE A 499 -25.63 -13.95 -6.15
C ILE A 499 -24.55 -14.42 -7.12
N PRO A 500 -23.82 -15.52 -6.84
CA PRO A 500 -22.85 -16.08 -7.76
C PRO A 500 -23.54 -16.54 -9.07
N LEU A 501 -22.92 -16.28 -10.21
CA LEU A 501 -23.39 -16.76 -11.52
C LEU A 501 -22.53 -17.91 -12.08
N VAL A 502 -21.61 -18.42 -11.26
CA VAL A 502 -20.82 -19.62 -11.46
C VAL A 502 -20.64 -20.29 -10.11
N ASP A 503 -20.36 -21.59 -10.05
CA ASP A 503 -19.99 -22.24 -8.79
C ASP A 503 -18.66 -21.67 -8.29
N MET A 504 -18.57 -21.38 -7.00
CA MET A 504 -17.41 -20.70 -6.39
C MET A 504 -16.77 -21.51 -5.29
N ASN A 505 -15.45 -21.58 -5.37
CA ASN A 505 -14.58 -22.26 -4.42
C ASN A 505 -13.28 -21.44 -4.22
N GLU A 506 -12.34 -21.95 -3.42
CA GLU A 506 -11.08 -21.26 -3.17
C GLU A 506 -10.28 -20.95 -4.44
N PHE A 507 -10.41 -21.78 -5.48
CA PHE A 507 -9.59 -21.67 -6.69
C PHE A 507 -10.04 -20.51 -7.60
N ASN A 508 -11.34 -20.22 -7.66
CA ASN A 508 -11.87 -19.13 -8.48
C ASN A 508 -12.29 -17.88 -7.68
N GLY A 509 -11.90 -17.80 -6.41
CA GLY A 509 -12.11 -16.61 -5.58
C GLY A 509 -13.52 -16.52 -4.98
N THR A 510 -13.89 -17.56 -4.22
CA THR A 510 -15.09 -17.61 -3.37
C THR A 510 -15.08 -16.59 -2.23
N LEU A 511 -16.25 -16.38 -1.61
CA LEU A 511 -16.43 -15.46 -0.50
C LEU A 511 -15.79 -16.00 0.79
N HIS A 512 -15.15 -15.13 1.55
CA HIS A 512 -14.77 -15.34 2.94
C HIS A 512 -15.45 -14.25 3.77
N VAL A 513 -16.05 -14.62 4.90
CA VAL A 513 -16.82 -13.68 5.74
C VAL A 513 -16.40 -13.84 7.20
N VAL A 514 -16.31 -12.75 7.95
CA VAL A 514 -16.06 -12.78 9.40
C VAL A 514 -17.40 -12.65 10.14
N PRO A 515 -17.97 -13.74 10.71
CA PRO A 515 -19.27 -13.68 11.35
C PRO A 515 -19.28 -12.72 12.55
N GLY A 516 -20.31 -11.87 12.62
CA GLY A 516 -20.55 -10.93 13.71
C GLY A 516 -19.74 -9.63 13.62
N SER A 517 -18.88 -9.49 12.61
CA SER A 517 -18.03 -8.31 12.42
C SER A 517 -18.78 -7.02 12.05
N HIS A 518 -20.04 -7.11 11.59
CA HIS A 518 -20.90 -5.94 11.37
C HIS A 518 -21.26 -5.19 12.67
N ARG A 519 -20.89 -5.73 13.83
CA ARG A 519 -21.19 -5.15 15.15
C ARG A 519 -20.10 -4.22 15.68
N TYR A 520 -18.96 -4.09 15.00
CA TYR A 520 -18.00 -3.04 15.33
C TYR A 520 -18.62 -1.66 15.08
N THR A 521 -18.28 -0.67 15.91
CA THR A 521 -18.90 0.67 15.85
C THR A 521 -18.32 1.59 14.77
N ASN A 522 -17.58 1.07 13.80
CA ASN A 522 -17.04 1.82 12.68
C ASN A 522 -18.10 1.99 11.57
N MET A 523 -19.14 2.77 11.90
CA MET A 523 -20.36 2.96 11.09
C MET A 523 -20.22 4.01 9.99
N ILE A 524 -19.17 4.84 10.03
CA ILE A 524 -18.87 5.84 9.00
C ILE A 524 -17.84 5.20 8.06
N ARG A 525 -18.29 4.75 6.89
CA ARG A 525 -17.47 4.03 5.91
C ARG A 525 -17.69 4.54 4.50
N SER A 526 -16.61 4.87 3.81
CA SER A 526 -16.58 5.17 2.37
C SER A 526 -15.17 4.99 1.83
N PHE A 527 -15.01 5.07 0.50
CA PHE A 527 -13.70 5.00 -0.16
C PHE A 527 -12.70 6.04 0.38
N HIS A 528 -13.20 7.19 0.83
CA HIS A 528 -12.41 8.32 1.31
C HIS A 528 -12.20 8.32 2.82
N VAL A 529 -12.73 7.32 3.52
CA VAL A 529 -12.59 7.17 4.97
C VAL A 529 -11.79 5.89 5.23
N PRO A 530 -10.56 5.98 5.76
CA PRO A 530 -9.73 4.80 6.04
C PRO A 530 -10.46 3.77 6.90
N SER A 531 -10.20 2.49 6.63
CA SER A 531 -10.87 1.40 7.33
C SER A 531 -10.25 1.21 8.71
N THR A 532 -11.09 0.91 9.71
CA THR A 532 -10.64 0.61 11.08
C THR A 532 -9.86 -0.71 11.18
N PHE A 533 -9.85 -1.53 10.12
CA PHE A 533 -9.24 -2.87 10.14
C PHE A 533 -7.94 -2.98 9.33
N ASP A 534 -7.44 -1.88 8.76
CA ASP A 534 -6.26 -1.89 7.89
C ASP A 534 -5.00 -2.43 8.60
N GLU A 535 -4.89 -2.21 9.91
CA GLU A 535 -3.76 -2.67 10.75
C GLU A 535 -3.88 -4.14 11.20
N VAL A 536 -5.03 -4.79 10.98
CA VAL A 536 -5.32 -6.14 11.51
C VAL A 536 -5.79 -7.13 10.46
N LEU A 537 -5.48 -6.89 9.18
CA LEU A 537 -5.95 -7.73 8.07
C LEU A 537 -5.61 -9.22 8.23
N ASP A 538 -4.46 -9.57 8.81
CA ASP A 538 -4.10 -10.96 9.07
C ASP A 538 -5.00 -11.62 10.12
N SER A 539 -5.32 -10.88 11.19
CA SER A 539 -6.25 -11.35 12.22
C SER A 539 -7.66 -11.50 11.65
N VAL A 540 -8.07 -10.57 10.78
CA VAL A 540 -9.33 -10.63 10.04
C VAL A 540 -9.39 -11.88 9.17
N ARG A 541 -8.34 -12.17 8.40
CA ARG A 541 -8.24 -13.39 7.57
C ARG A 541 -8.31 -14.66 8.40
N ALA A 542 -7.57 -14.71 9.52
CA ALA A 542 -7.58 -15.85 10.43
C ALA A 542 -8.96 -16.09 11.07
N ALA A 543 -9.75 -15.03 11.27
CA ALA A 543 -11.10 -15.12 11.82
C ALA A 543 -12.19 -15.38 10.77
N ALA A 544 -11.87 -15.30 9.48
CA ALA A 544 -12.84 -15.46 8.41
C ALA A 544 -13.19 -16.93 8.14
N LEU A 545 -14.45 -17.17 7.81
CA LEU A 545 -14.94 -18.46 7.34
C LEU A 545 -15.02 -18.45 5.82
N ARG A 546 -14.43 -19.46 5.19
CA ARG A 546 -14.62 -19.75 3.76
C ARG A 546 -16.08 -20.10 3.51
N PHE A 547 -16.64 -19.52 2.46
CA PHE A 547 -18.05 -19.64 2.12
C PHE A 547 -18.23 -20.00 0.64
N ASP A 548 -18.02 -21.27 0.31
CA ASP A 548 -18.24 -21.82 -1.04
C ASP A 548 -19.71 -21.78 -1.43
N CYS A 549 -19.99 -21.29 -2.63
CA CYS A 549 -21.35 -21.01 -3.09
C CYS A 549 -21.62 -21.68 -4.44
N LEU A 550 -22.86 -22.12 -4.64
CA LEU A 550 -23.34 -22.63 -5.92
C LEU A 550 -23.91 -21.49 -6.77
N ALA A 551 -23.81 -21.61 -8.09
CA ALA A 551 -24.43 -20.67 -9.00
C ALA A 551 -25.93 -20.52 -8.72
N GLY A 552 -26.39 -19.27 -8.65
CA GLY A 552 -27.77 -18.91 -8.37
C GLY A 552 -28.16 -18.87 -6.89
N GLU A 553 -27.25 -19.16 -5.95
CA GLU A 553 -27.51 -18.96 -4.52
C GLU A 553 -27.71 -17.48 -4.15
N LEU A 554 -28.56 -17.19 -3.16
CA LEU A 554 -28.63 -15.85 -2.58
C LEU A 554 -27.89 -15.80 -1.25
N ILE A 555 -26.90 -14.91 -1.17
CA ILE A 555 -26.20 -14.55 0.04
C ILE A 555 -26.61 -13.11 0.38
N LEU A 556 -27.25 -12.94 1.53
CA LEU A 556 -27.63 -11.61 2.02
C LEU A 556 -26.65 -11.20 3.11
N MET A 557 -26.06 -10.02 2.99
CA MET A 557 -25.03 -9.49 3.88
C MET A 557 -25.44 -8.14 4.44
N VAL A 558 -25.20 -7.89 5.71
CA VAL A 558 -25.27 -6.54 6.29
C VAL A 558 -24.07 -5.77 5.78
N SER A 559 -24.24 -4.52 5.33
CA SER A 559 -23.17 -3.72 4.70
C SER A 559 -21.88 -3.61 5.53
N GLY A 560 -21.98 -3.68 6.86
CA GLY A 560 -20.81 -3.66 7.76
C GLY A 560 -20.13 -5.02 7.98
N VAL A 561 -20.57 -6.12 7.36
CA VAL A 561 -19.88 -7.41 7.58
C VAL A 561 -18.55 -7.42 6.83
N ILE A 562 -17.46 -7.77 7.53
CA ILE A 562 -16.15 -7.89 6.91
C ILE A 562 -16.14 -9.13 6.03
N HIS A 563 -15.74 -8.97 4.77
CA HIS A 563 -15.64 -10.04 3.80
C HIS A 563 -14.51 -9.81 2.79
N PHE A 564 -14.14 -10.85 2.06
CA PHE A 564 -13.19 -10.79 0.93
C PHE A 564 -13.35 -11.98 0.00
N SER A 565 -12.55 -12.00 -1.07
CA SER A 565 -12.37 -13.18 -1.91
C SER A 565 -10.91 -13.37 -2.31
N PRO A 566 -10.34 -14.57 -2.22
CA PRO A 566 -9.01 -14.88 -2.75
C PRO A 566 -8.90 -14.61 -4.26
N PRO A 567 -7.69 -14.61 -4.84
CA PRO A 567 -7.53 -14.41 -6.27
C PRO A 567 -8.27 -15.47 -7.11
N ASN A 568 -8.77 -15.09 -8.28
CA ASN A 568 -9.33 -16.05 -9.24
C ASN A 568 -8.21 -16.71 -10.04
N SER A 569 -7.74 -17.86 -9.57
CA SER A 569 -6.67 -18.64 -10.19
C SER A 569 -7.16 -19.59 -11.29
N SER A 570 -8.46 -19.57 -11.61
CA SER A 570 -9.03 -20.33 -12.72
C SER A 570 -8.77 -19.66 -14.08
N ASP A 571 -9.17 -20.33 -15.15
CA ASP A 571 -9.09 -19.87 -16.54
C ASP A 571 -10.34 -19.13 -17.02
N GLU A 572 -11.38 -19.05 -16.18
CA GLU A 572 -12.66 -18.45 -16.51
C GLU A 572 -12.97 -17.20 -15.66
N VAL A 573 -13.77 -16.28 -16.21
CA VAL A 573 -14.25 -15.12 -15.45
C VAL A 573 -15.20 -15.60 -14.35
N ARG A 574 -14.89 -15.26 -13.10
CA ARG A 574 -15.81 -15.46 -11.97
C ARG A 574 -16.74 -14.25 -11.89
N LEU A 575 -18.03 -14.50 -12.02
CA LEU A 575 -19.07 -13.48 -12.05
C LEU A 575 -20.06 -13.66 -10.89
N ALA A 576 -20.40 -12.57 -10.21
CA ALA A 576 -21.53 -12.52 -9.28
C ALA A 576 -22.37 -11.28 -9.56
N ALA A 577 -23.70 -11.40 -9.48
CA ALA A 577 -24.58 -10.25 -9.39
C ALA A 577 -24.59 -9.72 -7.95
N HIS A 578 -24.75 -8.41 -7.83
CA HIS A 578 -24.64 -7.68 -6.59
C HIS A 578 -25.75 -6.64 -6.50
N GLY A 579 -26.48 -6.59 -5.40
CA GLY A 579 -27.63 -5.71 -5.23
C GLY A 579 -27.60 -4.92 -3.93
N MET A 580 -27.80 -3.61 -4.03
CA MET A 580 -27.87 -2.69 -2.90
C MET A 580 -29.30 -2.62 -2.36
N LEU A 581 -29.48 -2.92 -1.07
CA LEU A 581 -30.75 -2.83 -0.38
C LEU A 581 -30.67 -1.81 0.75
N ALA A 582 -31.55 -0.82 0.74
CA ALA A 582 -31.62 0.17 1.81
C ALA A 582 -33.08 0.48 2.19
N PRO A 583 -33.33 1.07 3.36
CA PRO A 583 -34.70 1.37 3.80
C PRO A 583 -35.44 2.37 2.90
N SER A 584 -36.67 2.05 2.47
CA SER A 584 -37.43 2.79 1.44
C SER A 584 -37.82 4.24 1.77
N LYS A 585 -37.57 4.70 3.00
CA LYS A 585 -37.98 6.04 3.49
C LYS A 585 -36.84 6.80 4.17
N ILE A 586 -35.61 6.29 4.03
CA ILE A 586 -34.43 6.90 4.62
C ILE A 586 -33.52 7.29 3.46
N PRO A 587 -33.13 8.58 3.35
CA PRO A 587 -32.22 9.01 2.29
C PRO A 587 -30.87 8.29 2.44
N LEU A 588 -30.20 8.01 1.31
CA LEU A 588 -28.86 7.44 1.35
C LEU A 588 -27.88 8.46 1.93
N LYS A 589 -26.83 7.96 2.57
CA LYS A 589 -25.74 8.77 3.12
C LYS A 589 -24.46 8.53 2.37
N PHE A 590 -23.89 9.57 1.80
CA PHE A 590 -22.54 9.54 1.26
C PHE A 590 -21.58 10.23 2.24
N TYR A 591 -20.58 9.48 2.70
CA TYR A 591 -19.54 10.00 3.58
C TYR A 591 -18.31 10.35 2.76
N PHE A 592 -17.74 11.53 2.99
CA PHE A 592 -16.61 12.01 2.21
C PHE A 592 -15.62 12.76 3.10
N ALA A 593 -14.33 12.58 2.80
CA ALA A 593 -13.25 13.34 3.41
C ALA A 593 -12.16 13.57 2.35
N ASP A 594 -11.73 14.82 2.20
CA ASP A 594 -10.52 15.19 1.46
C ASP A 594 -9.82 16.34 2.19
N ASP A 595 -8.87 16.99 1.53
CA ASP A 595 -8.10 18.11 2.09
C ASP A 595 -8.92 19.36 2.45
N GLN A 596 -10.14 19.50 1.90
CA GLN A 596 -11.07 20.58 2.23
C GLN A 596 -11.95 20.23 3.45
N THR A 597 -12.07 18.96 3.79
CA THR A 597 -12.79 18.53 4.99
C THR A 597 -11.95 18.90 6.24
N PRO A 598 -12.55 19.47 7.29
CA PRO A 598 -11.80 19.80 8.51
C PRO A 598 -11.06 18.58 9.07
N VAL A 599 -9.82 18.78 9.54
CA VAL A 599 -8.96 17.70 10.05
C VAL A 599 -9.66 16.86 11.12
N GLY A 600 -9.60 15.54 10.96
CA GLY A 600 -10.24 14.60 11.88
C GLY A 600 -11.77 14.54 11.74
N LYS A 601 -12.35 15.16 10.70
CA LYS A 601 -13.78 15.09 10.41
C LYS A 601 -14.09 14.29 9.15
N VAL A 602 -15.36 13.98 8.99
CA VAL A 602 -15.97 13.42 7.78
C VAL A 602 -17.25 14.21 7.49
N GLU A 603 -17.44 14.59 6.24
CA GLU A 603 -18.67 15.23 5.76
C GLU A 603 -19.67 14.16 5.36
N ALA A 604 -20.93 14.35 5.77
CA ALA A 604 -22.03 13.51 5.36
C ALA A 604 -22.94 14.29 4.42
N TYR A 605 -23.34 13.66 3.32
CA TYR A 605 -24.27 14.18 2.34
C TYR A 605 -25.48 13.27 2.24
N GLU A 606 -26.65 13.84 1.97
CA GLU A 606 -27.80 13.06 1.55
C GLU A 606 -27.76 12.86 0.03
N ALA A 607 -28.08 11.64 -0.39
CA ALA A 607 -28.08 11.27 -1.80
C ALA A 607 -29.29 10.40 -2.12
N ASP A 608 -29.78 10.49 -3.36
CA ASP A 608 -30.49 9.38 -4.00
C ASP A 608 -29.46 8.41 -4.64
N ILE A 609 -29.94 7.31 -5.21
CA ILE A 609 -29.03 6.29 -5.75
C ILE A 609 -28.18 6.80 -6.92
N ASP A 610 -28.72 7.66 -7.77
CA ASP A 610 -28.00 8.21 -8.91
C ASP A 610 -26.91 9.19 -8.43
N SER A 611 -27.25 10.07 -7.49
CA SER A 611 -26.30 10.98 -6.84
C SER A 611 -25.20 10.22 -6.11
N TYR A 612 -25.55 9.15 -5.39
CA TYR A 612 -24.59 8.29 -4.69
C TYR A 612 -23.60 7.67 -5.67
N VAL A 613 -24.09 7.09 -6.77
CA VAL A 613 -23.22 6.49 -7.80
C VAL A 613 -22.38 7.52 -8.52
N ASN A 614 -22.92 8.70 -8.82
CA ASN A 614 -22.14 9.78 -9.40
C ASN A 614 -21.00 10.22 -8.47
N GLN A 615 -21.26 10.29 -7.16
CA GLN A 615 -20.25 10.64 -6.16
C GLN A 615 -19.16 9.57 -6.01
N LEU A 616 -19.47 8.29 -6.21
CA LEU A 616 -18.43 7.25 -6.30
C LEU A 616 -17.42 7.50 -7.44
N HIS A 617 -17.81 8.20 -8.51
CA HIS A 617 -16.94 8.51 -9.64
C HIS A 617 -16.30 9.90 -9.55
N GLN A 618 -17.06 10.88 -9.04
CA GLN A 618 -16.67 12.30 -9.04
C GLN A 618 -16.02 12.74 -7.71
N GLY A 619 -16.19 11.97 -6.64
CA GLY A 619 -15.71 12.30 -5.31
C GLY A 619 -16.61 13.36 -4.64
N ARG A 620 -16.01 14.50 -4.29
CA ARG A 620 -16.66 15.58 -3.55
C ARG A 620 -17.92 16.09 -4.29
N PRO A 621 -19.09 16.17 -3.63
CA PRO A 621 -20.26 16.84 -4.21
C PRO A 621 -19.97 18.29 -4.64
N ALA A 622 -20.71 18.79 -5.63
CA ALA A 622 -20.51 20.14 -6.14
C ALA A 622 -20.59 21.20 -5.02
N ALA A 623 -19.86 22.31 -5.18
CA ALA A 623 -19.73 23.34 -4.13
C ALA A 623 -21.06 23.96 -3.68
N GLU A 624 -22.14 23.87 -4.48
CA GLU A 624 -23.47 24.33 -4.07
C GLU A 624 -24.20 23.35 -3.13
N VAL A 625 -23.70 22.12 -2.99
CA VAL A 625 -24.25 21.08 -2.12
C VAL A 625 -23.49 21.08 -0.80
N GLU A 626 -24.09 21.70 0.21
CA GLU A 626 -23.53 21.72 1.56
C GLU A 626 -23.68 20.37 2.27
N PRO A 627 -22.70 19.94 3.08
CA PRO A 627 -22.84 18.74 3.89
C PRO A 627 -23.94 18.93 4.94
N ILE A 628 -24.76 17.90 5.12
CA ILE A 628 -25.82 17.94 6.13
C ILE A 628 -25.27 17.81 7.55
N GLN A 629 -24.11 17.18 7.71
CA GLN A 629 -23.42 16.99 8.97
C GLN A 629 -21.91 16.92 8.76
N ILE A 630 -21.16 17.45 9.72
CA ILE A 630 -19.72 17.23 9.86
C ILE A 630 -19.53 16.40 11.12
N LEU A 631 -19.04 15.18 10.95
CA LEU A 631 -18.92 14.17 12.00
C LEU A 631 -17.46 14.00 12.41
N GLU A 632 -17.21 13.52 13.62
CA GLU A 632 -15.88 13.03 13.99
C GLU A 632 -15.50 11.84 13.11
N ARG A 633 -14.28 11.84 12.59
CA ARG A 633 -13.72 10.67 11.91
C ARG A 633 -13.52 9.55 12.94
N PRO A 634 -13.94 8.31 12.65
CA PRO A 634 -13.76 7.19 13.58
C PRO A 634 -12.29 7.03 13.99
N VAL A 635 -12.04 6.73 15.28
CA VAL A 635 -10.70 6.44 15.81
C VAL A 635 -10.17 5.16 15.15
N GLN A 636 -8.94 5.23 14.64
CA GLN A 636 -8.39 4.28 13.66
C GLN A 636 -7.60 3.12 14.27
N SER A 637 -7.19 3.18 15.54
CA SER A 637 -6.33 2.13 16.10
C SER A 637 -7.12 0.87 16.46
N MET A 638 -6.81 -0.21 15.74
CA MET A 638 -7.27 -1.57 16.05
C MET A 638 -6.04 -2.46 16.20
N THR A 639 -5.92 -3.13 17.34
CA THR A 639 -4.88 -4.15 17.52
C THR A 639 -5.47 -5.55 17.31
N PRO A 640 -4.65 -6.57 17.00
CA PRO A 640 -5.09 -7.96 16.94
C PRO A 640 -5.87 -8.39 18.18
N GLU A 641 -5.42 -8.03 19.37
CA GLU A 641 -6.05 -8.38 20.64
C GLU A 641 -7.43 -7.71 20.78
N ARG A 642 -7.54 -6.43 20.43
CA ARG A 642 -8.80 -5.68 20.49
C ARG A 642 -9.80 -6.19 19.45
N PHE A 643 -9.32 -6.54 18.26
CA PHE A 643 -10.12 -7.20 17.25
C PHE A 643 -10.66 -8.54 17.77
N LEU A 644 -9.78 -9.45 18.17
CA LEU A 644 -10.17 -10.78 18.66
C LEU A 644 -11.08 -10.72 19.89
N ALA A 645 -10.82 -9.81 20.83
CA ALA A 645 -11.69 -9.57 21.99
C ALA A 645 -13.08 -9.08 21.58
N GLY A 646 -13.15 -8.16 20.59
CA GLY A 646 -14.41 -7.70 20.00
C GLY A 646 -15.19 -8.87 19.38
N LEU A 647 -14.55 -9.71 18.56
CA LEU A 647 -15.19 -10.89 17.99
C LEU A 647 -15.63 -11.93 19.03
N ALA A 648 -14.87 -12.13 20.09
CA ALA A 648 -15.28 -13.02 21.18
C ALA A 648 -16.56 -12.48 21.86
N ALA A 649 -16.61 -11.17 22.12
CA ALA A 649 -17.77 -10.52 22.72
C ALA A 649 -19.02 -10.52 21.82
N THR A 650 -18.88 -10.63 20.49
CA THR A 650 -20.05 -10.82 19.61
C THR A 650 -20.66 -12.23 19.76
N ARG A 651 -19.84 -13.24 20.08
CA ARG A 651 -20.25 -14.65 20.24
C ARG A 651 -20.83 -14.96 21.62
N ASP A 652 -20.39 -14.28 22.68
CA ASP A 652 -20.85 -14.51 24.07
C ASP A 652 -22.23 -13.92 24.39
N ALA A 653 -22.78 -13.08 23.49
CA ALA A 653 -24.15 -12.57 23.58
C ALA A 653 -25.19 -13.67 23.22
N LYS A 654 -25.28 -14.74 24.03
CA LYS A 654 -26.26 -15.84 23.98
C LYS A 654 -26.55 -16.43 22.59
N GLY A 655 -25.85 -17.53 22.24
CA GLY A 655 -26.41 -18.54 21.35
C GLY A 655 -25.38 -19.39 20.61
N SER A 656 -24.97 -20.48 21.25
CA SER A 656 -24.12 -21.57 20.77
C SER A 656 -24.24 -21.88 19.26
N VAL A 657 -23.10 -22.03 18.60
CA VAL A 657 -22.95 -22.85 17.40
C VAL A 657 -23.27 -24.30 17.80
N ALA A 658 -24.52 -24.71 17.56
CA ALA A 658 -24.81 -26.13 17.43
C ALA A 658 -24.11 -26.60 16.14
N SER A 659 -23.25 -27.60 16.30
CA SER A 659 -22.72 -28.49 15.28
C SER A 659 -23.60 -28.60 14.04
N GLN A 660 -23.07 -28.26 12.87
CA GLN A 660 -23.58 -28.82 11.62
C GLN A 660 -23.25 -30.33 11.62
N PRO A 661 -24.24 -31.23 11.48
CA PRO A 661 -23.97 -32.58 11.01
C PRO A 661 -23.85 -32.56 9.48
N ASP A 662 -22.95 -33.40 8.99
CA ASP A 662 -22.80 -33.78 7.57
C ASP A 662 -24.13 -33.82 6.82
N LEU A 663 -24.21 -33.11 5.70
CA LEU A 663 -24.93 -33.50 4.49
C LEU A 663 -24.26 -32.91 3.25
#